data_AF-A0A6V7WM50-F1
#
_entry.id   AF-A0A6V7WM50-F1
#
_cell.length_a   1.000
_cell.length_b   1.000
_cell.length_c   1.000
_cell.angle_alpha   90.00
_cell.angle_beta   90.00
_cell.angle_gamma   90.00
#
_symmetry.space_group_name_H-M   'P 1'
#
loop_
_entity.id
_entity.type
_entity.pdbx_description
1 polymer ?
#
loop_
_entity_poly.entity_id
_entity_poly.type
_entity_poly.pdbx_seq_one_letter_code
_entity_poly.pdbx_strand_id
1 'polypeptide(L)'
;MNHCLFFALIASLTQNICSWPCLKFFYYINNLKGMAGRFQKDTYELMNQIGAQIGLHEYDADEWIPHVVDHWNNVKCINQCIVKIFIFGDHGNYQPEFEYGPEDYDTPILLYYNDIEKHFYAVKKNGRLFGKYYCLSCKCVYNKAQHHSITCKARCKNCSRVGPEFPCQPDNIFFKNCNLCFKDFKNKDCYEQHLNNGFCKNSKKCKKCGVIWNVYVNTRNGRKGHVCSEKHCNTCNEFHDLTRGCYIKPLEPKECQPYLIIAFDFETTQLSTIHEPNFIAAKVSCPECIIKGQWQQSLHINTCKICGQHRTITFSQHPFIETTVDKKIICNSPISSFVNWILNELPQNYDIYAFSHFGGRFDIVITLKEIVKQGLIPEILKKGNKIYEMKMKNKKNNIIFRDTFNLMPMSLASLVPSFDLEVQDKPFFPHMANRPENYGKEIYPTKTDYLANGMMPEKRKMFDLWYEHQKNTPFLLDEALASYCTNDVEILMAALIAFRKEFFEVTKRNNGERAASSKTHEGIDVLREAMTIASACMRHFRTNHLKEQHLALVPERGYDKVDGNQSLLALRFFKWYSEKFGVTVQNVNSDGGEKKIGNYQLDGWVVEENFGIEVNGCVWHGCPKCFPNDNDLMPNGKTAGYLREHDKNRMEFILTQIARVDIYWECEIHQMLAKDREMRELFYSYIDDGPIDIRSCFYGGRTGPLKL
;
A
#
# COMPACT_ATOMS: atom_id res chain seq x y z
N MET A 1 -28.82 -26.81 -13.82
CA MET A 1 -30.18 -26.20 -13.90
C MET A 1 -30.03 -24.91 -14.70
N ASN A 2 -30.60 -24.85 -15.89
CA ASN A 2 -30.32 -23.80 -16.88
C ASN A 2 -30.67 -22.36 -16.46
N HIS A 3 -31.38 -22.15 -15.35
CA HIS A 3 -31.91 -20.83 -14.93
C HIS A 3 -31.37 -20.35 -13.57
N CYS A 4 -30.16 -20.76 -13.18
CA CYS A 4 -29.65 -20.54 -11.82
C CYS A 4 -29.63 -19.07 -11.39
N LEU A 5 -29.33 -18.13 -12.29
CA LEU A 5 -29.37 -16.68 -12.03
C LEU A 5 -30.76 -16.24 -11.53
N PHE A 6 -31.83 -16.51 -12.30
CA PHE A 6 -33.19 -16.09 -11.95
C PHE A 6 -33.72 -16.78 -10.69
N PHE A 7 -33.39 -18.05 -10.48
CA PHE A 7 -33.72 -18.73 -9.23
C PHE A 7 -33.04 -18.07 -8.03
N ALA A 8 -31.74 -17.74 -8.15
CA ALA A 8 -31.01 -17.09 -7.08
C ALA A 8 -31.54 -15.67 -6.79
N LEU A 9 -31.93 -14.94 -7.84
CA LEU A 9 -32.57 -13.62 -7.75
C LEU A 9 -33.91 -13.67 -6.99
N ILE A 10 -34.84 -14.53 -7.40
CA ILE A 10 -36.16 -14.66 -6.74
C ILE A 10 -36.02 -15.16 -5.31
N ALA A 11 -35.14 -16.15 -5.07
CA ALA A 11 -34.90 -16.65 -3.73
C ALA A 11 -34.41 -15.53 -2.80
N SER A 12 -33.45 -14.73 -3.26
CA SER A 12 -32.87 -13.62 -2.49
C SER A 12 -33.88 -12.49 -2.26
N LEU A 13 -34.65 -12.10 -3.28
CA LEU A 13 -35.67 -11.06 -3.16
C LEU A 13 -36.77 -11.46 -2.17
N THR A 14 -37.31 -12.67 -2.34
CA THR A 14 -38.39 -13.21 -1.49
C THR A 14 -37.95 -13.28 -0.04
N GLN A 15 -36.69 -13.65 0.20
CA GLN A 15 -36.15 -13.68 1.56
C GLN A 15 -36.05 -12.29 2.19
N ASN A 16 -35.62 -11.28 1.43
CA ASN A 16 -35.43 -9.92 1.95
C ASN A 16 -36.74 -9.17 2.17
N ILE A 17 -37.75 -9.38 1.31
CA ILE A 17 -39.00 -8.60 1.36
C ILE A 17 -40.10 -9.30 2.15
N CYS A 18 -40.30 -10.61 1.97
CA CYS A 18 -41.54 -11.25 2.40
C CYS A 18 -41.63 -11.55 3.91
N SER A 19 -40.58 -11.29 4.71
CA SER A 19 -40.56 -11.52 6.18
C SER A 19 -41.07 -12.90 6.61
N TRP A 20 -40.87 -13.94 5.79
CA TRP A 20 -41.39 -15.28 6.08
C TRP A 20 -40.57 -16.00 7.16
N PRO A 21 -41.21 -16.81 8.03
CA PRO A 21 -40.50 -17.72 8.92
C PRO A 21 -39.59 -18.67 8.11
N CYS A 22 -38.41 -19.01 8.67
CA CYS A 22 -37.42 -19.88 8.02
C CYS A 22 -38.01 -21.17 7.42
N LEU A 23 -38.97 -21.78 8.11
CA LEU A 23 -39.62 -23.01 7.68
C LEU A 23 -40.51 -22.82 6.43
N LYS A 24 -41.19 -21.68 6.33
CA LYS A 24 -42.04 -21.34 5.17
C LYS A 24 -41.18 -21.06 3.94
N PHE A 25 -40.08 -20.32 4.10
CA PHE A 25 -39.11 -20.10 3.02
C PHE A 25 -38.46 -21.41 2.57
N PHE A 26 -38.13 -22.31 3.50
CA PHE A 26 -37.62 -23.65 3.18
C PHE A 26 -38.62 -24.46 2.33
N TYR A 27 -39.91 -24.43 2.68
CA TYR A 27 -40.94 -25.11 1.88
C TYR A 27 -41.12 -24.52 0.50
N TYR A 28 -40.98 -23.20 0.37
CA TYR A 28 -41.03 -22.50 -0.90
C TYR A 28 -39.90 -22.95 -1.86
N ILE A 29 -38.65 -22.92 -1.42
CA ILE A 29 -37.50 -23.26 -2.30
C ILE A 29 -37.36 -24.77 -2.56
N ASN A 30 -37.86 -25.63 -1.65
CA ASN A 30 -37.77 -27.10 -1.79
C ASN A 30 -39.05 -27.77 -2.29
N ASN A 31 -40.05 -26.99 -2.73
CA ASN A 31 -41.26 -27.54 -3.31
C ASN A 31 -42.13 -28.39 -2.35
N LEU A 32 -42.21 -28.02 -1.07
CA LEU A 32 -42.85 -28.81 -0.02
C LEU A 32 -44.14 -28.16 0.52
N LYS A 33 -44.98 -28.97 1.21
CA LYS A 33 -46.14 -28.56 2.03
C LYS A 33 -46.98 -27.40 1.46
N GLY A 34 -47.67 -27.64 0.35
CA GLY A 34 -48.62 -26.68 -0.25
C GLY A 34 -47.99 -25.53 -1.04
N MET A 35 -46.66 -25.49 -1.17
CA MET A 35 -45.92 -24.54 -2.03
C MET A 35 -45.41 -25.19 -3.31
N ALA A 36 -45.97 -26.33 -3.70
CA ALA A 36 -45.54 -27.07 -4.88
C ALA A 36 -45.69 -26.23 -6.16
N GLY A 37 -44.67 -26.21 -7.01
CA GLY A 37 -44.53 -25.45 -8.23
C GLY A 37 -44.30 -23.94 -8.04
N ARG A 38 -44.46 -23.39 -6.83
CA ARG A 38 -44.55 -21.94 -6.64
C ARG A 38 -43.25 -21.20 -6.95
N PHE A 39 -42.12 -21.67 -6.42
CA PHE A 39 -40.82 -21.02 -6.66
C PHE A 39 -40.44 -21.02 -8.16
N GLN A 40 -40.71 -22.12 -8.85
CA GLN A 40 -40.51 -22.23 -10.29
C GLN A 40 -41.46 -21.31 -11.06
N LYS A 41 -42.74 -21.25 -10.67
CA LYS A 41 -43.72 -20.35 -11.27
C LYS A 41 -43.33 -18.88 -11.12
N ASP A 42 -42.96 -18.45 -9.92
CA ASP A 42 -42.55 -17.06 -9.65
C ASP A 42 -41.28 -16.68 -10.44
N THR A 43 -40.39 -17.65 -10.67
CA THR A 43 -39.18 -17.47 -11.49
C THR A 43 -39.52 -17.27 -12.97
N TYR A 44 -40.37 -18.14 -13.54
CA TYR A 44 -40.80 -17.97 -14.94
C TYR A 44 -41.68 -16.75 -15.16
N GLU A 45 -42.48 -16.35 -14.16
CA GLU A 45 -43.24 -15.13 -14.22
C GLU A 45 -42.33 -13.91 -14.33
N LEU A 46 -41.25 -13.83 -13.53
CA LEU A 46 -40.24 -12.78 -13.67
C LEU A 46 -39.61 -12.78 -15.07
N MET A 47 -39.18 -13.96 -15.54
CA MET A 47 -38.57 -14.08 -16.87
C MET A 47 -39.50 -13.57 -17.97
N ASN A 48 -40.79 -13.92 -17.92
CA ASN A 48 -41.78 -13.45 -18.88
C ASN A 48 -41.99 -11.93 -18.78
N GLN A 49 -42.02 -11.37 -17.57
CA GLN A 49 -42.24 -9.92 -17.33
C GLN A 49 -41.11 -9.05 -17.91
N ILE A 50 -39.88 -9.55 -17.90
CA ILE A 50 -38.71 -8.84 -18.44
C ILE A 50 -38.38 -9.24 -19.89
N GLY A 51 -39.17 -10.14 -20.50
CA GLY A 51 -38.93 -10.62 -21.86
C GLY A 51 -37.73 -11.57 -22.01
N ALA A 52 -37.31 -12.26 -20.94
CA ALA A 52 -36.20 -13.20 -20.99
C ALA A 52 -36.55 -14.48 -21.75
N GLN A 53 -35.70 -14.86 -22.69
CA GLN A 53 -35.87 -16.10 -23.45
C GLN A 53 -35.72 -17.32 -22.54
N ILE A 54 -36.73 -18.18 -22.48
CA ILE A 54 -36.70 -19.40 -21.65
C ILE A 54 -35.91 -20.50 -22.38
N GLY A 55 -35.06 -21.23 -21.63
CA GLY A 55 -34.37 -22.42 -22.12
C GLY A 55 -32.93 -22.21 -22.59
N LEU A 56 -32.34 -21.02 -22.42
CA LEU A 56 -30.92 -20.80 -22.66
C LEU A 56 -30.05 -21.67 -21.73
N HIS A 57 -28.84 -22.02 -22.17
CA HIS A 57 -27.92 -22.84 -21.38
C HIS A 57 -27.35 -22.05 -20.18
N GLU A 58 -27.02 -20.78 -20.42
CA GLU A 58 -26.46 -19.83 -19.45
C GLU A 58 -27.15 -18.47 -19.66
N TYR A 59 -27.23 -17.67 -18.60
CA TYR A 59 -27.75 -16.29 -18.64
C TYR A 59 -26.67 -15.36 -18.15
N ASP A 60 -26.30 -14.40 -19.00
CA ASP A 60 -25.28 -13.40 -18.69
C ASP A 60 -25.79 -12.38 -17.66
N ALA A 61 -24.98 -12.11 -16.64
CA ALA A 61 -25.38 -11.23 -15.56
C ALA A 61 -25.45 -9.75 -16.01
N ASP A 62 -24.53 -9.33 -16.87
CA ASP A 62 -24.42 -7.97 -17.38
C ASP A 62 -25.60 -7.63 -18.30
N GLU A 63 -26.10 -8.63 -19.04
CA GLU A 63 -27.29 -8.51 -19.87
C GLU A 63 -28.58 -8.47 -19.04
N TRP A 64 -28.80 -9.46 -18.16
CA TRP A 64 -30.13 -9.69 -17.59
C TRP A 64 -30.40 -8.97 -16.27
N ILE A 65 -29.38 -8.66 -15.46
CA ILE A 65 -29.60 -7.98 -14.18
C ILE A 65 -30.18 -6.57 -14.34
N PRO A 66 -29.71 -5.72 -15.28
CA PRO A 66 -30.30 -4.41 -15.50
C PRO A 66 -31.81 -4.44 -15.68
N HIS A 67 -32.29 -5.32 -16.57
CA HIS A 67 -33.71 -5.51 -16.83
C HIS A 67 -34.50 -5.95 -15.58
N VAL A 68 -33.94 -6.84 -14.77
CA VAL A 68 -34.56 -7.30 -13.52
C VAL A 68 -34.66 -6.17 -12.50
N VAL A 69 -33.57 -5.43 -12.28
CA VAL A 69 -33.50 -4.35 -11.28
C VAL A 69 -34.41 -3.21 -11.67
N ASP A 70 -34.41 -2.82 -12.94
CA ASP A 70 -35.27 -1.76 -13.45
C ASP A 70 -36.75 -2.17 -13.34
N HIS A 71 -37.09 -3.42 -13.66
CA HIS A 71 -38.44 -3.93 -13.46
C HIS A 71 -38.85 -3.94 -11.97
N TRP A 72 -37.96 -4.35 -11.07
CA TRP A 72 -38.27 -4.33 -9.64
C TRP A 72 -38.44 -2.92 -9.10
N ASN A 73 -37.54 -2.00 -9.40
CA ASN A 73 -37.59 -0.64 -8.89
C ASN A 73 -38.74 0.18 -9.51
N ASN A 74 -39.06 -0.05 -10.79
CA ASN A 74 -40.05 0.76 -11.51
C ASN A 74 -41.44 0.12 -11.65
N VAL A 75 -41.59 -1.17 -11.37
CA VAL A 75 -42.87 -1.88 -11.57
C VAL A 75 -43.28 -2.68 -10.34
N LYS A 76 -42.43 -3.61 -9.88
CA LYS A 76 -42.83 -4.61 -8.87
C LYS A 76 -42.81 -4.10 -7.44
N CYS A 77 -41.83 -3.26 -7.11
CA CYS A 77 -41.53 -2.79 -5.76
C CYS A 77 -41.66 -1.27 -5.62
N ILE A 78 -42.40 -0.63 -6.53
CA ILE A 78 -42.66 0.83 -6.50
C ILE A 78 -43.08 1.26 -5.09
N ASN A 79 -42.36 2.23 -4.52
CA ASN A 79 -42.59 2.80 -3.19
C ASN A 79 -42.51 1.80 -2.02
N GLN A 80 -42.04 0.56 -2.23
CA GLN A 80 -41.89 -0.46 -1.19
C GLN A 80 -40.43 -0.71 -0.81
N CYS A 81 -39.53 -0.75 -1.79
CA CYS A 81 -38.10 -0.89 -1.57
C CYS A 81 -37.31 -0.41 -2.79
N ILE A 82 -36.04 -0.11 -2.58
CA ILE A 82 -35.09 0.25 -3.62
C ILE A 82 -34.01 -0.84 -3.67
N VAL A 83 -34.01 -1.60 -4.76
CA VAL A 83 -33.18 -2.79 -4.94
C VAL A 83 -31.88 -2.45 -5.65
N LYS A 84 -30.77 -2.96 -5.11
CA LYS A 84 -29.44 -3.00 -5.76
C LYS A 84 -28.85 -4.39 -5.66
N ILE A 85 -28.23 -4.87 -6.73
CA ILE A 85 -27.64 -6.21 -6.80
C ILE A 85 -26.12 -6.13 -6.75
N PHE A 86 -25.51 -7.07 -6.02
CA PHE A 86 -24.06 -7.27 -5.94
C PHE A 86 -23.74 -8.74 -6.18
N ILE A 87 -22.82 -9.04 -7.11
CA ILE A 87 -22.29 -10.38 -7.38
C ILE A 87 -20.85 -10.43 -6.91
N PHE A 88 -20.52 -11.46 -6.14
CA PHE A 88 -19.15 -11.80 -5.76
C PHE A 88 -18.73 -13.10 -6.43
N GLY A 89 -17.44 -13.26 -6.73
CA GLY A 89 -16.91 -14.53 -7.23
C GLY A 89 -15.64 -14.97 -6.54
N ASP A 90 -14.91 -15.87 -7.20
CA ASP A 90 -13.81 -16.65 -6.63
C ASP A 90 -12.50 -15.86 -6.48
N HIS A 91 -12.43 -14.63 -7.03
CA HIS A 91 -11.19 -13.86 -7.12
C HIS A 91 -10.69 -13.25 -5.79
N GLY A 92 -11.29 -13.57 -4.64
CA GLY A 92 -10.68 -13.35 -3.32
C GLY A 92 -10.44 -11.90 -2.87
N ASN A 93 -10.94 -10.91 -3.63
CA ASN A 93 -10.58 -9.50 -3.42
C ASN A 93 -11.53 -8.73 -2.49
N TYR A 94 -12.55 -9.39 -1.90
CA TYR A 94 -13.61 -8.74 -1.13
C TYR A 94 -14.27 -7.57 -1.87
N GLN A 95 -14.27 -7.59 -3.20
CA GLN A 95 -14.98 -6.64 -4.06
C GLN A 95 -16.06 -7.40 -4.83
N PRO A 96 -17.22 -6.77 -5.08
CA PRO A 96 -18.16 -7.33 -6.04
C PRO A 96 -17.53 -7.30 -7.43
N GLU A 97 -17.71 -8.38 -8.19
CA GLU A 97 -17.31 -8.49 -9.60
C GLU A 97 -18.31 -7.75 -10.50
N PHE A 98 -19.57 -7.71 -10.07
CA PHE A 98 -20.64 -6.96 -10.75
C PHE A 98 -21.57 -6.31 -9.73
N GLU A 99 -22.05 -5.11 -10.05
CA GLU A 99 -23.11 -4.44 -9.29
C GLU A 99 -23.99 -3.58 -10.21
N TYR A 100 -25.29 -3.54 -9.94
CA TYR A 100 -26.23 -2.72 -10.69
C TYR A 100 -27.39 -2.25 -9.80
N GLY A 101 -27.77 -0.98 -9.96
CA GLY A 101 -28.86 -0.34 -9.24
C GLY A 101 -28.46 1.02 -8.62
N PRO A 102 -29.45 1.76 -8.10
CA PRO A 102 -29.27 3.12 -7.60
C PRO A 102 -28.35 3.18 -6.36
N GLU A 103 -27.71 4.32 -6.13
CA GLU A 103 -26.80 4.51 -4.98
C GLU A 103 -27.54 4.61 -3.63
N ASP A 104 -28.79 5.06 -3.64
CA ASP A 104 -29.69 5.20 -2.51
C ASP A 104 -30.64 4.00 -2.39
N TYR A 105 -30.07 2.82 -2.14
CA TYR A 105 -30.84 1.58 -1.99
C TYR A 105 -31.06 1.20 -0.52
N ASP A 106 -32.16 0.51 -0.23
CA ASP A 106 -32.47 -0.07 1.08
C ASP A 106 -32.44 -1.60 1.10
N THR A 107 -32.53 -2.24 -0.09
CA THR A 107 -32.69 -3.69 -0.22
C THR A 107 -31.57 -4.27 -1.09
N PRO A 108 -30.40 -4.59 -0.51
CA PRO A 108 -29.32 -5.22 -1.23
C PRO A 108 -29.59 -6.71 -1.48
N ILE A 109 -29.45 -7.13 -2.73
CA ILE A 109 -29.48 -8.53 -3.17
C ILE A 109 -28.05 -8.98 -3.43
N LEU A 110 -27.67 -10.09 -2.79
CA LEU A 110 -26.32 -10.62 -2.83
C LEU A 110 -26.31 -11.99 -3.50
N LEU A 111 -25.52 -12.11 -4.55
CA LEU A 111 -25.28 -13.36 -5.25
C LEU A 111 -23.80 -13.73 -5.18
N TYR A 112 -23.52 -15.03 -5.26
CA TYR A 112 -22.18 -15.57 -5.42
C TYR A 112 -22.10 -16.38 -6.71
N TYR A 113 -21.16 -16.04 -7.58
CA TYR A 113 -20.88 -16.77 -8.80
C TYR A 113 -19.67 -17.69 -8.57
N ASN A 114 -19.83 -18.97 -8.89
CA ASN A 114 -18.75 -19.94 -8.88
C ASN A 114 -18.31 -20.19 -10.32
N ASP A 115 -17.07 -19.84 -10.65
CA ASP A 115 -16.53 -19.91 -12.01
C ASP A 115 -16.41 -21.36 -12.50
N ILE A 116 -16.11 -22.29 -11.59
CA ILE A 116 -15.90 -23.72 -11.89
C ILE A 116 -17.23 -24.41 -12.19
N GLU A 117 -18.24 -24.16 -11.36
CA GLU A 117 -19.57 -24.74 -11.54
C GLU A 117 -20.44 -23.97 -12.52
N LYS A 118 -20.00 -22.77 -12.94
CA LYS A 118 -20.79 -21.79 -13.68
C LYS A 118 -22.17 -21.59 -13.06
N HIS A 119 -22.22 -21.38 -11.75
CA HIS A 119 -23.46 -21.38 -10.99
C HIS A 119 -23.60 -20.14 -10.09
N PHE A 120 -24.81 -19.56 -10.06
CA PHE A 120 -25.18 -18.49 -9.15
C PHE A 120 -25.85 -19.03 -7.88
N TYR A 121 -25.33 -18.65 -6.72
CA TYR A 121 -25.91 -18.94 -5.42
C TYR A 121 -26.49 -17.69 -4.78
N ALA A 122 -27.69 -17.83 -4.20
CA ALA A 122 -28.29 -16.80 -3.37
C ALA A 122 -27.57 -16.71 -2.01
N VAL A 123 -27.16 -15.51 -1.62
CA VAL A 123 -26.51 -15.30 -0.30
C VAL A 123 -27.56 -14.94 0.74
N LYS A 124 -27.73 -15.83 1.72
CA LYS A 124 -28.79 -15.74 2.74
C LYS A 124 -28.65 -14.58 3.74
N LYS A 125 -27.42 -14.12 4.03
CA LYS A 125 -27.15 -13.14 5.09
C LYS A 125 -26.22 -12.02 4.61
N ASN A 126 -26.74 -10.81 4.56
CA ASN A 126 -26.00 -9.63 4.11
C ASN A 126 -24.92 -9.17 5.09
N GLY A 127 -25.12 -9.42 6.39
CA GLY A 127 -24.26 -8.86 7.44
C GLY A 127 -22.93 -9.58 7.69
N ARG A 128 -22.71 -10.79 7.17
CA ARG A 128 -21.48 -11.57 7.40
C ARG A 128 -20.99 -12.33 6.17
N LEU A 129 -20.54 -11.60 5.15
CA LEU A 129 -19.88 -12.18 3.99
C LEU A 129 -18.49 -12.71 4.35
N PHE A 130 -18.13 -13.89 3.85
CA PHE A 130 -16.80 -14.49 4.05
C PHE A 130 -16.39 -14.65 5.54
N GLY A 131 -17.37 -14.85 6.43
CA GLY A 131 -17.14 -14.99 7.88
C GLY A 131 -16.83 -13.68 8.61
N LYS A 132 -16.84 -12.51 7.95
CA LYS A 132 -16.60 -11.19 8.55
C LYS A 132 -17.76 -10.23 8.27
N TYR A 133 -17.91 -9.17 9.06
CA TYR A 133 -18.87 -8.14 8.69
C TYR A 133 -18.41 -7.43 7.43
N TYR A 134 -19.34 -7.10 6.54
CA TYR A 134 -19.04 -6.45 5.27
C TYR A 134 -19.92 -5.22 5.09
N CYS A 135 -19.34 -4.13 4.61
CA CYS A 135 -20.06 -2.90 4.30
C CYS A 135 -20.20 -2.78 2.78
N LEU A 136 -21.43 -2.82 2.28
CA LEU A 136 -21.71 -2.71 0.84
C LEU A 136 -21.42 -1.28 0.30
N SER A 137 -21.65 -0.25 1.11
CA SER A 137 -21.39 1.14 0.73
C SER A 137 -19.89 1.46 0.56
N CYS A 138 -19.02 0.93 1.42
CA CYS A 138 -17.56 1.14 1.33
C CYS A 138 -16.80 -0.04 0.73
N LYS A 139 -17.51 -1.12 0.36
CA LYS A 139 -16.96 -2.36 -0.19
C LYS A 139 -15.76 -2.90 0.59
N CYS A 140 -15.92 -3.02 1.91
CA CYS A 140 -14.82 -3.45 2.79
C CYS A 140 -15.29 -4.31 3.96
N VAL A 141 -14.41 -5.22 4.39
CA VAL A 141 -14.62 -6.02 5.60
C VAL A 141 -14.34 -5.22 6.88
N TYR A 142 -15.04 -5.55 7.97
CA TYR A 142 -14.78 -4.99 9.28
C TYR A 142 -15.10 -6.00 10.41
N ASN A 143 -14.50 -5.78 11.59
CA ASN A 143 -14.64 -6.70 12.73
C ASN A 143 -15.81 -6.32 13.64
N LYS A 144 -16.04 -5.02 13.86
CA LYS A 144 -17.12 -4.47 14.69
C LYS A 144 -17.61 -3.17 14.07
N ALA A 145 -18.92 -2.91 14.10
CA ALA A 145 -19.52 -1.68 13.54
C ALA A 145 -18.91 -0.39 14.13
N GLN A 146 -18.55 -0.42 15.41
CA GLN A 146 -17.87 0.66 16.11
C GLN A 146 -16.52 1.06 15.48
N HIS A 147 -15.80 0.09 14.90
CA HIS A 147 -14.48 0.27 14.29
C HIS A 147 -14.55 0.56 12.79
N HIS A 148 -15.75 0.53 12.19
CA HIS A 148 -15.94 0.88 10.79
C HIS A 148 -15.66 2.37 10.55
N SER A 149 -15.29 2.72 9.31
CA SER A 149 -14.86 4.07 8.95
C SER A 149 -15.91 5.13 9.31
N ILE A 150 -15.47 6.24 9.91
CA ILE A 150 -16.36 7.36 10.28
C ILE A 150 -16.86 8.12 9.05
N THR A 151 -16.16 8.02 7.92
CA THR A 151 -16.52 8.64 6.65
C THR A 151 -17.53 7.82 5.83
N CYS A 152 -17.83 6.58 6.25
CA CYS A 152 -18.83 5.75 5.59
C CYS A 152 -20.22 6.41 5.65
N LYS A 153 -20.87 6.54 4.49
CA LYS A 153 -22.21 7.12 4.36
C LYS A 153 -23.26 6.24 5.05
N ALA A 154 -23.15 4.93 4.89
CA ALA A 154 -24.00 3.91 5.51
C ALA A 154 -23.69 3.65 6.99
N ARG A 155 -23.12 4.62 7.72
CA ARG A 155 -22.79 4.51 9.16
C ARG A 155 -23.38 5.66 9.96
N CYS A 156 -24.07 5.33 11.03
CA CYS A 156 -24.54 6.35 11.97
C CYS A 156 -23.39 6.89 12.84
N LYS A 157 -23.12 8.20 12.77
CA LYS A 157 -22.11 8.89 13.61
C LYS A 157 -22.45 8.86 15.12
N ASN A 158 -23.71 8.65 15.47
CA ASN A 158 -24.21 8.67 16.83
C ASN A 158 -24.22 7.29 17.51
N CYS A 159 -24.78 6.25 16.87
CA CYS A 159 -24.87 4.91 17.46
C CYS A 159 -23.88 3.88 16.88
N SER A 160 -23.10 4.25 15.85
CA SER A 160 -22.10 3.42 15.15
C SER A 160 -22.61 2.23 14.33
N ARG A 161 -23.92 1.98 14.27
CA ARG A 161 -24.47 0.95 13.40
C ARG A 161 -24.18 1.27 11.92
N VAL A 162 -24.02 0.21 11.14
CA VAL A 162 -23.59 0.23 9.74
C VAL A 162 -24.56 -0.64 8.93
N GLY A 163 -24.99 -0.15 7.77
CA GLY A 163 -26.02 -0.78 6.96
C GLY A 163 -26.74 0.24 6.06
N PRO A 164 -27.46 -0.24 5.04
CA PRO A 164 -28.20 0.63 4.11
C PRO A 164 -29.25 1.53 4.82
N GLU A 165 -29.79 1.09 5.96
CA GLU A 165 -30.76 1.84 6.77
C GLU A 165 -30.13 2.98 7.61
N PHE A 166 -28.82 3.23 7.50
CA PHE A 166 -28.11 4.27 8.23
C PHE A 166 -27.59 5.38 7.31
N PRO A 167 -27.48 6.63 7.80
CA PRO A 167 -27.58 7.08 9.20
C PRO A 167 -29.02 7.05 9.76
N CYS A 168 -29.15 6.90 11.08
CA CYS A 168 -30.46 6.89 11.74
C CYS A 168 -31.25 8.15 11.42
N GLN A 169 -32.46 7.98 10.87
CA GLN A 169 -33.34 9.09 10.52
C GLN A 169 -33.96 9.74 11.77
N PRO A 170 -34.17 11.07 11.79
CA PRO A 170 -34.85 11.75 12.88
C PRO A 170 -36.28 11.26 13.09
N ASP A 171 -36.68 11.13 14.34
CA ASP A 171 -38.06 11.04 14.78
C ASP A 171 -38.49 12.46 15.16
N ASN A 172 -39.56 12.98 14.54
CA ASN A 172 -39.98 14.38 14.64
C ASN A 172 -40.28 14.85 16.08
N ILE A 173 -40.40 13.91 17.04
CA ILE A 173 -40.84 14.18 18.42
C ILE A 173 -39.70 13.98 19.43
N PHE A 174 -38.58 13.34 19.06
CA PHE A 174 -37.54 12.95 20.01
C PHE A 174 -36.32 13.87 19.96
N PHE A 175 -35.91 14.42 21.11
CA PHE A 175 -34.61 15.09 21.27
C PHE A 175 -33.99 14.80 22.63
N LYS A 176 -32.76 14.25 22.65
CA LYS A 176 -31.96 14.05 23.87
C LYS A 176 -30.48 14.36 23.64
N ASN A 177 -29.85 15.00 24.61
CA ASN A 177 -28.40 15.16 24.67
C ASN A 177 -27.81 14.12 25.64
N CYS A 178 -26.70 13.48 25.25
CA CYS A 178 -25.99 12.55 26.13
C CYS A 178 -24.94 13.29 26.99
N ASN A 179 -25.07 13.22 28.32
CA ASN A 179 -24.16 13.90 29.25
C ASN A 179 -22.70 13.40 29.23
N LEU A 180 -22.44 12.17 28.74
CA LEU A 180 -21.10 11.57 28.74
C LEU A 180 -20.29 11.87 27.46
N CYS A 181 -20.99 12.02 26.32
CA CYS A 181 -20.37 12.23 25.02
C CYS A 181 -20.79 13.54 24.34
N PHE A 182 -21.75 14.26 24.91
CA PHE A 182 -22.30 15.54 24.45
C PHE A 182 -22.91 15.50 23.05
N LYS A 183 -23.22 14.31 22.51
CA LYS A 183 -23.92 14.17 21.22
C LYS A 183 -25.42 14.39 21.38
N ASP A 184 -26.02 14.94 20.33
CA ASP A 184 -27.45 15.18 20.21
C ASP A 184 -28.10 14.04 19.42
N PHE A 185 -29.21 13.52 19.93
CA PHE A 185 -29.97 12.41 19.36
C PHE A 185 -31.38 12.88 19.03
N LYS A 186 -31.76 12.69 17.77
CA LYS A 186 -33.11 12.96 17.26
C LYS A 186 -33.95 11.70 17.05
N ASN A 187 -33.47 10.54 17.48
CA ASN A 187 -34.13 9.25 17.28
C ASN A 187 -33.98 8.42 18.56
N LYS A 188 -35.09 7.89 19.08
CA LYS A 188 -35.13 7.15 20.35
C LYS A 188 -34.30 5.87 20.31
N ASP A 189 -34.49 5.04 19.29
CA ASP A 189 -33.75 3.78 19.10
C ASP A 189 -32.24 4.05 18.93
N CYS A 190 -31.87 5.13 18.23
CA CYS A 190 -30.47 5.56 18.11
C CYS A 190 -29.84 5.88 19.47
N TYR A 191 -30.60 6.56 20.36
CA TYR A 191 -30.15 6.92 21.70
C TYR A 191 -30.03 5.71 22.63
N GLU A 192 -31.03 4.84 22.65
CA GLU A 192 -31.02 3.61 23.46
C GLU A 192 -29.89 2.68 23.04
N GLN A 193 -29.72 2.44 21.72
CA GLN A 193 -28.64 1.60 21.21
C GLN A 193 -27.25 2.18 21.50
N HIS A 194 -27.13 3.51 21.49
CA HIS A 194 -25.91 4.20 21.88
C HIS A 194 -25.54 3.94 23.36
N LEU A 195 -26.53 3.94 24.26
CA LEU A 195 -26.33 3.66 25.68
C LEU A 195 -26.02 2.18 25.92
N ASN A 196 -26.80 1.27 25.32
CA ASN A 196 -26.64 -0.18 25.46
C ASN A 196 -25.23 -0.65 25.04
N ASN A 197 -24.69 -0.07 23.96
CA ASN A 197 -23.36 -0.41 23.46
C ASN A 197 -22.22 0.40 24.11
N GLY A 198 -22.52 1.33 25.02
CA GLY A 198 -21.52 2.18 25.68
C GLY A 198 -20.70 3.03 24.70
N PHE A 199 -21.25 3.40 23.54
CA PHE A 199 -20.48 4.04 22.46
C PHE A 199 -19.90 5.42 22.83
N CYS A 200 -20.40 6.02 23.91
CA CYS A 200 -19.80 7.20 24.57
C CYS A 200 -18.29 7.09 24.80
N LYS A 201 -17.80 5.87 25.06
CA LYS A 201 -16.39 5.60 25.35
C LYS A 201 -15.51 5.74 24.09
N ASN A 202 -16.10 5.57 22.91
CA ASN A 202 -15.38 5.51 21.64
C ASN A 202 -15.50 6.81 20.84
N SER A 203 -16.55 7.60 21.06
CA SER A 203 -16.75 8.83 20.31
C SER A 203 -17.50 9.90 21.10
N LYS A 204 -17.02 11.14 21.00
CA LYS A 204 -17.51 12.31 21.73
C LYS A 204 -17.69 13.50 20.78
N LYS A 205 -18.53 14.46 21.16
CA LYS A 205 -18.71 15.76 20.50
C LYS A 205 -17.98 16.83 21.32
N CYS A 206 -17.19 17.68 20.65
CA CYS A 206 -16.54 18.80 21.30
C CYS A 206 -17.56 19.90 21.61
N LYS A 207 -17.58 20.42 22.84
CA LYS A 207 -18.49 21.51 23.25
C LYS A 207 -18.18 22.85 22.57
N LYS A 208 -16.90 23.08 22.20
CA LYS A 208 -16.44 24.36 21.63
C LYS A 208 -16.69 24.44 20.12
N CYS A 209 -16.23 23.44 19.36
CA CYS A 209 -16.30 23.45 17.89
C CYS A 209 -17.37 22.52 17.30
N GLY A 210 -18.10 21.76 18.12
CA GLY A 210 -19.14 20.84 17.66
C GLY A 210 -18.65 19.58 16.94
N VAL A 211 -17.35 19.43 16.69
CA VAL A 211 -16.77 18.28 15.97
C VAL A 211 -16.99 16.99 16.76
N ILE A 212 -17.47 15.95 16.06
CA ILE A 212 -17.52 14.59 16.58
C ILE A 212 -16.18 13.90 16.30
N TRP A 213 -15.52 13.46 17.36
CA TRP A 213 -14.20 12.86 17.31
C TRP A 213 -14.20 11.44 17.89
N ASN A 214 -13.21 10.64 17.46
CA ASN A 214 -12.97 9.30 17.97
C ASN A 214 -11.98 9.36 19.14
N VAL A 215 -12.35 8.75 20.27
CA VAL A 215 -11.56 8.80 21.51
C VAL A 215 -10.19 8.15 21.30
N TYR A 216 -10.14 6.90 20.84
CA TYR A 216 -8.88 6.18 20.60
C TYR A 216 -7.92 6.95 19.69
N VAL A 217 -8.41 7.50 18.57
CA VAL A 217 -7.56 8.24 17.62
C VAL A 217 -7.02 9.54 18.22
N ASN A 218 -7.77 10.20 19.11
CA ASN A 218 -7.38 11.47 19.72
C ASN A 218 -6.70 11.30 21.09
N THR A 219 -6.58 10.06 21.60
CA THR A 219 -5.86 9.76 22.84
C THR A 219 -4.64 8.87 22.66
N ARG A 220 -4.42 8.31 21.45
CA ARG A 220 -3.18 7.60 21.11
C ARG A 220 -1.97 8.53 21.20
N ASN A 221 -0.77 7.96 21.33
CA ASN A 221 0.50 8.68 21.38
C ASN A 221 0.55 9.76 22.49
N GLY A 222 -0.12 9.54 23.63
CA GLY A 222 -0.09 10.45 24.78
C GLY A 222 -0.98 11.71 24.66
N ARG A 223 -1.78 11.84 23.60
CA ARG A 223 -2.72 12.96 23.46
C ARG A 223 -3.82 12.88 24.51
N LYS A 224 -4.26 14.04 25.02
CA LYS A 224 -5.30 14.14 26.07
C LYS A 224 -6.74 14.25 25.51
N GLY A 225 -6.92 14.06 24.20
CA GLY A 225 -8.21 14.15 23.52
C GLY A 225 -8.19 15.12 22.34
N HIS A 226 -9.38 15.53 21.90
CA HIS A 226 -9.55 16.48 20.81
C HIS A 226 -9.07 17.88 21.17
N VAL A 227 -8.32 18.49 20.26
CA VAL A 227 -7.87 19.89 20.30
C VAL A 227 -8.54 20.60 19.12
N CYS A 228 -9.20 21.73 19.38
CA CYS A 228 -9.85 22.51 18.32
C CYS A 228 -8.80 23.04 17.34
N SER A 229 -9.20 23.20 16.07
CA SER A 229 -8.34 23.63 14.93
C SER A 229 -7.28 22.63 14.45
N GLU A 230 -6.94 21.62 15.24
CA GLU A 230 -6.07 20.54 14.77
C GLU A 230 -6.84 19.52 13.92
N LYS A 231 -6.20 19.06 12.83
CA LYS A 231 -6.67 17.94 12.01
C LYS A 231 -5.59 16.87 11.94
N HIS A 232 -6.01 15.62 11.77
CA HIS A 232 -5.07 14.54 11.49
C HIS A 232 -4.53 14.71 10.07
N CYS A 233 -3.21 14.79 9.93
CA CYS A 233 -2.52 14.84 8.66
C CYS A 233 -2.10 13.43 8.26
N ASN A 234 -2.53 12.95 7.10
CA ASN A 234 -2.13 11.64 6.58
C ASN A 234 -0.65 11.60 6.16
N THR A 235 -0.04 12.75 5.84
CA THR A 235 1.36 12.84 5.41
C THR A 235 2.32 12.58 6.57
N CYS A 236 2.15 13.26 7.70
CA CYS A 236 2.99 13.06 8.89
C CYS A 236 2.37 12.12 9.93
N ASN A 237 1.17 11.60 9.65
CA ASN A 237 0.36 10.73 10.52
C ASN A 237 0.05 11.31 11.93
N GLU A 238 0.01 12.63 12.07
CA GLU A 238 -0.10 13.31 13.36
C GLU A 238 -1.14 14.44 13.31
N PHE A 239 -1.58 14.89 14.48
CA PHE A 239 -2.53 16.00 14.60
C PHE A 239 -1.79 17.32 14.74
N HIS A 240 -2.09 18.28 13.87
CA HIS A 240 -1.61 19.64 13.97
C HIS A 240 -2.58 20.59 13.26
N ASP A 241 -2.41 21.87 13.49
CA ASP A 241 -3.10 22.92 12.74
C ASP A 241 -2.55 22.93 11.30
N LEU A 242 -3.43 22.78 10.30
CA LEU A 242 -3.03 22.80 8.90
C LEU A 242 -2.60 24.20 8.45
N THR A 243 -3.10 25.25 9.09
CA THR A 243 -2.73 26.64 8.76
C THR A 243 -1.29 26.96 9.13
N ARG A 244 -0.71 26.25 10.10
CA ARG A 244 0.69 26.38 10.50
C ARG A 244 1.65 25.57 9.63
N GLY A 245 1.13 24.79 8.67
CA GLY A 245 1.90 23.88 7.84
C GLY A 245 2.15 22.52 8.49
N CYS A 246 2.62 21.57 7.67
CA CYS A 246 3.08 20.25 8.11
C CYS A 246 4.61 20.25 8.04
N TYR A 247 5.32 19.62 8.98
CA TYR A 247 6.78 19.62 9.00
C TYR A 247 7.36 18.20 9.14
N ILE A 248 8.53 17.98 8.57
CA ILE A 248 9.32 16.77 8.82
C ILE A 248 9.69 16.78 10.31
N LYS A 249 9.36 15.69 11.00
CA LYS A 249 9.62 15.59 12.44
C LYS A 249 11.04 15.13 12.70
N PRO A 250 11.70 15.70 13.72
CA PRO A 250 12.86 15.08 14.34
C PRO A 250 12.50 13.66 14.81
N LEU A 251 13.50 12.79 14.90
CA LEU A 251 13.34 11.44 15.42
C LEU A 251 13.96 11.37 16.81
N GLU A 252 13.27 10.66 17.70
CA GLU A 252 13.85 10.30 19.00
C GLU A 252 14.80 9.11 18.81
N PRO A 253 15.98 9.11 19.46
CA PRO A 253 16.87 7.96 19.44
C PRO A 253 16.18 6.76 20.10
N LYS A 254 16.33 5.58 19.49
CA LYS A 254 15.76 4.34 20.01
C LYS A 254 16.71 3.70 21.00
N GLU A 255 16.15 3.11 22.05
CA GLU A 255 16.92 2.29 22.98
C GLU A 255 17.52 1.07 22.27
N CYS A 256 18.71 0.66 22.72
CA CYS A 256 19.35 -0.54 22.18
C CYS A 256 18.73 -1.79 22.80
N GLN A 257 17.79 -2.42 22.10
CA GLN A 257 17.21 -3.72 22.48
C GLN A 257 18.12 -4.87 22.01
N PRO A 258 18.18 -6.00 22.74
CA PRO A 258 18.90 -7.19 22.31
C PRO A 258 18.23 -7.80 21.07
N TYR A 259 19.04 -8.18 20.08
CA TYR A 259 18.57 -8.80 18.83
C TYR A 259 19.63 -9.73 18.27
N LEU A 260 19.20 -10.61 17.37
CA LEU A 260 20.05 -11.57 16.67
C LEU A 260 20.43 -11.03 15.28
N ILE A 261 21.70 -11.18 14.92
CA ILE A 261 22.24 -10.89 13.60
C ILE A 261 22.63 -12.22 12.96
N ILE A 262 22.18 -12.47 11.74
CA ILE A 262 22.56 -13.63 10.95
C ILE A 262 23.16 -13.12 9.65
N ALA A 263 24.40 -13.48 9.34
CA ALA A 263 24.97 -13.35 8.00
C ALA A 263 24.82 -14.71 7.31
N PHE A 264 24.33 -14.76 6.08
CA PHE A 264 24.18 -16.01 5.34
C PHE A 264 24.45 -15.82 3.85
N ASP A 265 24.85 -16.92 3.20
CA ASP A 265 25.18 -16.97 1.77
C ASP A 265 24.88 -18.36 1.21
N PHE A 266 24.45 -18.42 -0.06
CA PHE A 266 24.08 -19.65 -0.75
C PHE A 266 24.98 -19.91 -1.95
N GLU A 267 25.45 -21.16 -2.07
CA GLU A 267 25.98 -21.69 -3.31
C GLU A 267 24.94 -22.58 -4.00
N THR A 268 24.83 -22.42 -5.31
CA THR A 268 23.83 -23.09 -6.14
C THR A 268 24.44 -23.85 -7.29
N THR A 269 23.83 -24.99 -7.64
CA THR A 269 24.25 -25.81 -8.77
C THR A 269 24.16 -25.06 -10.11
N GLN A 270 25.03 -25.41 -11.06
CA GLN A 270 25.07 -24.81 -12.42
C GLN A 270 24.44 -25.71 -13.49
N LEU A 271 23.60 -26.67 -13.10
CA LEU A 271 23.06 -27.71 -14.01
C LEU A 271 21.88 -27.19 -14.85
N SER A 272 21.09 -26.25 -14.33
CA SER A 272 19.88 -25.77 -14.98
C SER A 272 19.79 -24.25 -14.94
N THR A 273 18.82 -23.69 -15.68
CA THR A 273 18.48 -22.26 -15.60
C THR A 273 17.81 -21.88 -14.26
N ILE A 274 17.48 -22.88 -13.43
CA ILE A 274 16.93 -22.72 -12.09
C ILE A 274 18.05 -22.92 -11.07
N HIS A 275 18.28 -21.90 -10.25
CA HIS A 275 19.22 -21.97 -9.13
C HIS A 275 18.65 -22.83 -7.99
N GLU A 276 19.35 -23.91 -7.67
CA GLU A 276 19.04 -24.79 -6.53
C GLU A 276 20.21 -24.78 -5.54
N PRO A 277 20.00 -24.34 -4.28
CA PRO A 277 21.05 -24.33 -3.27
C PRO A 277 21.51 -25.74 -2.91
N ASN A 278 22.80 -26.02 -3.10
CA ASN A 278 23.44 -27.25 -2.66
C ASN A 278 24.31 -27.05 -1.41
N PHE A 279 24.68 -25.79 -1.12
CA PHE A 279 25.40 -25.42 0.09
C PHE A 279 24.90 -24.07 0.62
N ILE A 280 24.70 -23.97 1.94
CA ILE A 280 24.30 -22.75 2.63
C ILE A 280 25.17 -22.61 3.88
N ALA A 281 25.79 -21.46 4.06
CA ALA A 281 26.45 -21.10 5.31
C ALA A 281 25.67 -20.00 6.03
N ALA A 282 25.66 -20.05 7.36
CA ALA A 282 25.10 -19.00 8.20
C ALA A 282 25.97 -18.77 9.44
N LYS A 283 26.27 -17.51 9.75
CA LYS A 283 26.96 -17.06 10.95
C LYS A 283 26.06 -16.18 11.81
N VAL A 284 26.05 -16.43 13.12
CA VAL A 284 25.14 -15.81 14.09
C VAL A 284 25.90 -14.92 15.06
N SER A 285 25.42 -13.72 15.35
CA SER A 285 25.97 -12.86 16.40
C SER A 285 24.89 -12.02 17.06
N CYS A 286 25.24 -11.32 18.13
CA CYS A 286 24.38 -10.36 18.80
C CYS A 286 25.21 -9.16 19.26
N PRO A 287 24.59 -8.00 19.56
CA PRO A 287 25.30 -6.82 20.06
C PRO A 287 26.20 -7.11 21.27
N GLU A 288 25.78 -7.98 22.19
CA GLU A 288 26.57 -8.33 23.38
C GLU A 288 27.86 -9.08 23.02
N CYS A 289 27.79 -10.09 22.15
CA CYS A 289 28.98 -10.81 21.68
C CYS A 289 29.91 -9.91 20.86
N ILE A 290 29.37 -8.94 20.12
CA ILE A 290 30.16 -7.97 19.36
C ILE A 290 30.96 -7.08 20.33
N ILE A 291 30.29 -6.49 21.32
CA ILE A 291 30.92 -5.59 22.31
C ILE A 291 32.01 -6.31 23.10
N LYS A 292 31.79 -7.59 23.46
CA LYS A 292 32.76 -8.40 24.19
C LYS A 292 33.88 -8.99 23.32
N GLY A 293 33.86 -8.78 22.00
CA GLY A 293 34.84 -9.39 21.08
C GLY A 293 34.72 -10.92 20.94
N GLN A 294 33.56 -11.50 21.29
CA GLN A 294 33.34 -12.95 21.34
C GLN A 294 32.65 -13.51 20.08
N TRP A 295 32.36 -12.67 19.08
CA TRP A 295 31.60 -13.05 17.89
C TRP A 295 32.39 -13.94 16.91
N GLN A 296 33.72 -13.94 16.99
CA GLN A 296 34.60 -14.83 16.22
C GLN A 296 34.76 -16.21 16.88
N GLN A 297 34.40 -16.36 18.15
CA GLN A 297 34.61 -17.59 18.91
C GLN A 297 33.39 -18.52 18.78
N SER A 298 33.68 -19.82 18.76
CA SER A 298 32.66 -20.88 18.79
C SER A 298 31.79 -20.75 20.04
N LEU A 299 30.48 -20.99 19.87
CA LEU A 299 29.53 -20.96 20.99
C LEU A 299 29.64 -22.20 21.91
N HIS A 300 30.35 -23.25 21.46
CA HIS A 300 30.70 -24.39 22.32
C HIS A 300 31.64 -23.98 23.46
N ILE A 301 32.48 -22.96 23.24
CA ILE A 301 33.42 -22.43 24.23
C ILE A 301 32.74 -21.33 25.06
N ASN A 302 32.02 -20.41 24.41
CA ASN A 302 31.39 -19.25 25.03
C ASN A 302 29.89 -19.20 24.75
N THR A 303 29.09 -19.85 25.59
CA THR A 303 27.63 -19.89 25.43
C THR A 303 26.98 -18.50 25.51
N CYS A 304 26.00 -18.23 24.64
CA CYS A 304 25.27 -16.96 24.64
C CYS A 304 23.77 -17.22 24.51
N LYS A 305 22.97 -16.66 25.43
CA LYS A 305 21.50 -16.84 25.44
C LYS A 305 20.81 -16.27 24.20
N ILE A 306 21.38 -15.21 23.60
CA ILE A 306 20.83 -14.56 22.40
C ILE A 306 21.27 -15.30 21.14
N CYS A 307 22.56 -15.65 21.04
CA CYS A 307 23.10 -16.33 19.85
C CYS A 307 22.72 -17.83 19.77
N GLY A 308 22.33 -18.43 20.90
CA GLY A 308 21.99 -19.85 20.98
C GLY A 308 23.23 -20.73 21.14
N GLN A 309 23.22 -21.89 20.46
CA GLN A 309 24.21 -22.95 20.65
C GLN A 309 25.32 -22.97 19.60
N HIS A 310 25.06 -22.45 18.39
CA HIS A 310 25.98 -22.61 17.25
C HIS A 310 26.24 -21.25 16.59
N ARG A 311 27.51 -20.89 16.44
CA ARG A 311 27.99 -19.64 15.83
C ARG A 311 27.92 -19.73 14.31
N THR A 312 28.48 -20.81 13.76
CA THR A 312 28.55 -21.06 12.33
C THR A 312 27.86 -22.38 12.04
N ILE A 313 26.82 -22.33 11.22
CA ILE A 313 26.03 -23.50 10.82
C ILE A 313 26.08 -23.63 9.31
N THR A 314 26.23 -24.84 8.81
CA THR A 314 26.14 -25.15 7.39
C THR A 314 25.01 -26.14 7.10
N PHE A 315 24.40 -25.99 5.93
CA PHE A 315 23.41 -26.89 5.38
C PHE A 315 23.90 -27.33 4.00
N SER A 316 24.17 -28.61 3.81
CA SER A 316 24.79 -29.09 2.57
C SER A 316 24.24 -30.44 2.16
N GLN A 317 24.28 -30.71 0.85
CA GLN A 317 23.91 -32.02 0.30
C GLN A 317 24.98 -33.09 0.57
N HIS A 318 26.24 -32.67 0.63
CA HIS A 318 27.39 -33.54 0.80
C HIS A 318 28.19 -33.20 2.07
N PRO A 319 28.81 -34.21 2.71
CA PRO A 319 29.65 -34.01 3.88
C PRO A 319 31.00 -33.40 3.51
N PHE A 320 31.62 -32.72 4.48
CA PHE A 320 32.96 -32.14 4.39
C PHE A 320 33.65 -32.25 5.76
N ILE A 321 34.99 -32.32 5.77
CA ILE A 321 35.76 -32.74 6.95
C ILE A 321 36.60 -31.59 7.51
N GLU A 322 37.41 -30.94 6.68
CA GLU A 322 38.49 -30.04 7.11
C GLU A 322 37.99 -28.69 7.62
N THR A 323 36.96 -28.13 6.97
CA THR A 323 36.36 -26.85 7.34
C THR A 323 35.67 -26.98 8.71
N THR A 324 36.13 -26.16 9.64
CA THR A 324 35.65 -26.15 11.03
C THR A 324 34.45 -25.24 11.18
N VAL A 325 33.32 -25.79 11.63
CA VAL A 325 32.08 -25.06 11.92
C VAL A 325 31.43 -25.63 13.18
N ASP A 326 30.55 -24.86 13.82
CA ASP A 326 29.91 -25.28 15.08
C ASP A 326 28.87 -26.40 14.85
N LYS A 327 28.18 -26.40 13.70
CA LYS A 327 27.18 -27.42 13.34
C LYS A 327 27.14 -27.66 11.83
N LYS A 328 27.25 -28.92 11.42
CA LYS A 328 27.11 -29.39 10.03
C LYS A 328 25.75 -30.09 9.89
N ILE A 329 24.89 -29.66 8.97
CA ILE A 329 23.60 -30.30 8.69
C ILE A 329 23.66 -30.86 7.26
N ILE A 330 23.75 -32.18 7.14
CA ILE A 330 23.75 -32.86 5.85
C ILE A 330 22.33 -33.27 5.49
N CYS A 331 21.78 -32.78 4.37
CA CYS A 331 20.41 -33.05 3.96
C CYS A 331 20.20 -32.89 2.45
N ASN A 332 19.18 -33.55 1.91
CA ASN A 332 18.87 -33.49 0.47
C ASN A 332 18.36 -32.10 0.03
N SER A 333 17.71 -31.36 0.94
CA SER A 333 17.19 -30.00 0.70
C SER A 333 17.79 -29.01 1.70
N PRO A 334 18.97 -28.44 1.40
CA PRO A 334 19.59 -27.42 2.26
C PRO A 334 18.67 -26.24 2.54
N ILE A 335 17.94 -25.76 1.51
CA ILE A 335 17.04 -24.62 1.64
C ILE A 335 15.89 -24.87 2.61
N SER A 336 15.27 -26.06 2.57
CA SER A 336 14.18 -26.41 3.49
C SER A 336 14.68 -26.50 4.94
N SER A 337 15.87 -27.07 5.15
CA SER A 337 16.49 -27.15 6.48
C SER A 337 16.90 -25.76 7.01
N PHE A 338 17.45 -24.89 6.15
CA PHE A 338 17.78 -23.51 6.51
C PHE A 338 16.53 -22.73 6.94
N VAL A 339 15.45 -22.83 6.16
CA VAL A 339 14.16 -22.18 6.49
C VAL A 339 13.57 -22.75 7.78
N ASN A 340 13.62 -24.06 7.99
CA ASN A 340 13.16 -24.64 9.25
C ASN A 340 13.99 -24.12 10.44
N TRP A 341 15.31 -24.07 10.30
CA TRP A 341 16.22 -23.60 11.35
C TRP A 341 15.93 -22.14 11.74
N ILE A 342 15.87 -21.23 10.76
CA ILE A 342 15.66 -19.81 11.03
C ILE A 342 14.27 -19.52 11.60
N LEU A 343 13.25 -20.30 11.22
CA LEU A 343 11.88 -20.11 11.70
C LEU A 343 11.64 -20.75 13.08
N ASN A 344 12.25 -21.90 13.38
CA ASN A 344 11.82 -22.75 14.48
C ASN A 344 12.90 -23.07 15.53
N GLU A 345 14.18 -23.03 15.18
CA GLU A 345 15.28 -23.51 16.05
C GLU A 345 16.04 -22.37 16.77
N LEU A 346 15.85 -21.13 16.33
CA LEU A 346 16.51 -19.97 16.94
C LEU A 346 15.91 -19.58 18.30
N PRO A 347 16.70 -18.91 19.19
CA PRO A 347 16.21 -18.39 20.45
C PRO A 347 14.94 -17.52 20.31
N GLN A 348 14.05 -17.60 21.29
CA GLN A 348 12.72 -16.97 21.26
C GLN A 348 12.73 -15.58 21.90
N ASN A 349 11.74 -14.75 21.57
CA ASN A 349 11.54 -13.39 22.07
C ASN A 349 12.62 -12.39 21.65
N TYR A 350 13.25 -12.60 20.49
CA TYR A 350 14.20 -11.64 19.91
C TYR A 350 13.79 -11.27 18.49
N ASP A 351 14.11 -10.04 18.09
CA ASP A 351 14.12 -9.67 16.68
C ASP A 351 15.34 -10.32 16.02
N ILE A 352 15.15 -10.91 14.84
CA ILE A 352 16.18 -11.59 14.07
C ILE A 352 16.39 -10.82 12.78
N TYR A 353 17.60 -10.31 12.56
CA TYR A 353 18.01 -9.63 11.34
C TYR A 353 18.93 -10.52 10.55
N ALA A 354 18.41 -11.10 9.46
CA ALA A 354 19.14 -11.97 8.57
C ALA A 354 19.61 -11.19 7.32
N PHE A 355 20.89 -11.29 7.04
CA PHE A 355 21.60 -10.49 6.06
C PHE A 355 22.30 -11.40 5.06
N SER A 356 22.08 -11.14 3.79
CA SER A 356 22.89 -11.67 2.70
C SER A 356 23.39 -10.52 1.83
N HIS A 357 24.49 -10.74 1.12
CA HIS A 357 25.11 -9.72 0.29
C HIS A 357 24.62 -9.83 -1.15
N PHE A 358 23.92 -8.80 -1.63
CA PHE A 358 23.22 -8.80 -2.92
C PHE A 358 22.04 -9.80 -3.00
N GLY A 359 21.69 -10.46 -1.89
CA GLY A 359 20.67 -11.51 -1.88
C GLY A 359 19.24 -11.03 -2.11
N GLY A 360 19.00 -9.72 -2.12
CA GLY A 360 17.72 -9.14 -2.55
C GLY A 360 17.35 -9.46 -4.00
N ARG A 361 18.32 -9.95 -4.80
CA ARG A 361 18.11 -10.49 -6.15
C ARG A 361 18.42 -11.99 -6.27
N PHE A 362 18.87 -12.62 -5.19
CA PHE A 362 19.37 -13.99 -5.20
C PHE A 362 18.90 -14.76 -3.95
N ASP A 363 19.69 -14.80 -2.86
CA ASP A 363 19.46 -15.66 -1.69
C ASP A 363 18.08 -15.46 -1.04
N ILE A 364 17.67 -14.19 -0.86
CA ILE A 364 16.39 -13.83 -0.26
C ILE A 364 15.23 -14.24 -1.16
N VAL A 365 15.41 -14.21 -2.49
CA VAL A 365 14.40 -14.64 -3.46
C VAL A 365 14.20 -16.15 -3.39
N ILE A 366 15.30 -16.92 -3.28
CA ILE A 366 15.24 -18.37 -3.11
C ILE A 366 14.62 -18.74 -1.76
N THR A 367 14.97 -18.02 -0.70
CA THR A 367 14.39 -18.17 0.64
C THR A 367 12.89 -17.88 0.64
N LEU A 368 12.45 -16.81 -0.05
CA LEU A 368 11.04 -16.48 -0.22
C LEU A 368 10.26 -17.62 -0.89
N LYS A 369 10.80 -18.21 -1.97
CA LYS A 369 10.16 -19.33 -2.69
C LYS A 369 9.88 -20.48 -1.74
N GLU A 370 10.83 -20.85 -0.89
CA GLU A 370 10.67 -21.94 0.07
C GLU A 370 9.66 -21.61 1.18
N ILE A 371 9.70 -20.38 1.72
CA ILE A 371 8.72 -19.92 2.72
C ILE A 371 7.28 -20.01 2.18
N VAL A 372 7.07 -19.56 0.94
CA VAL A 372 5.73 -19.59 0.29
C VAL A 372 5.28 -21.02 0.02
N LYS A 373 6.20 -21.91 -0.39
CA LYS A 373 5.90 -23.35 -0.54
C LYS A 373 5.41 -23.98 0.77
N GLN A 374 5.88 -23.50 1.92
CA GLN A 374 5.43 -23.94 3.25
C GLN A 374 4.10 -23.28 3.70
N GLY A 375 3.44 -22.52 2.83
CA GLY A 375 2.15 -21.88 3.10
C GLY A 375 2.22 -20.60 3.92
N LEU A 376 3.41 -20.00 4.06
CA LEU A 376 3.63 -18.77 4.80
C LEU A 376 3.70 -17.57 3.85
N ILE A 377 3.06 -16.46 4.23
CA ILE A 377 2.99 -15.25 3.41
C ILE A 377 3.74 -14.11 4.14
N PRO A 378 4.97 -13.77 3.74
CA PRO A 378 5.73 -12.68 4.35
C PRO A 378 5.29 -11.29 3.82
N GLU A 379 5.57 -10.25 4.58
CA GLU A 379 5.48 -8.85 4.12
C GLU A 379 6.76 -8.50 3.35
N ILE A 380 6.64 -8.00 2.12
CA ILE A 380 7.78 -7.74 1.23
C ILE A 380 7.81 -6.27 0.82
N LEU A 381 8.98 -5.65 0.98
CA LEU A 381 9.30 -4.35 0.39
C LEU A 381 10.27 -4.55 -0.78
N LYS A 382 9.89 -4.14 -1.99
CA LYS A 382 10.69 -4.32 -3.21
C LYS A 382 10.74 -3.07 -4.09
N LYS A 383 11.80 -2.96 -4.89
CA LYS A 383 11.93 -2.01 -6.01
C LYS A 383 12.16 -2.81 -7.30
N GLY A 384 11.14 -2.85 -8.16
CA GLY A 384 11.11 -3.78 -9.28
C GLY A 384 11.24 -5.23 -8.78
N ASN A 385 12.19 -5.98 -9.32
CA ASN A 385 12.46 -7.38 -8.93
C ASN A 385 13.43 -7.52 -7.76
N LYS A 386 13.99 -6.42 -7.22
CA LYS A 386 14.89 -6.46 -6.07
C LYS A 386 14.11 -6.34 -4.76
N ILE A 387 14.22 -7.34 -3.90
CA ILE A 387 13.71 -7.31 -2.52
C ILE A 387 14.68 -6.49 -1.67
N TYR A 388 14.16 -5.46 -0.98
CA TYR A 388 14.93 -4.65 -0.03
C TYR A 388 14.82 -5.23 1.38
N GLU A 389 13.61 -5.68 1.72
CA GLU A 389 13.29 -6.22 3.03
C GLU A 389 12.16 -7.25 2.91
N MET A 390 12.29 -8.36 3.63
CA MET A 390 11.24 -9.36 3.77
C MET A 390 11.01 -9.63 5.27
N LYS A 391 9.79 -9.43 5.76
CA LYS A 391 9.43 -9.60 7.17
C LYS A 391 8.50 -10.78 7.36
N MET A 392 8.78 -11.51 8.43
CA MET A 392 7.91 -12.56 8.93
C MET A 392 7.69 -12.37 10.41
N LYS A 393 6.46 -12.63 10.85
CA LYS A 393 6.13 -12.71 12.26
C LYS A 393 5.62 -14.10 12.55
N ASN A 394 6.36 -14.87 13.34
CA ASN A 394 5.86 -16.12 13.89
C ASN A 394 5.40 -15.88 15.34
N LYS A 395 4.91 -16.93 16.01
CA LYS A 395 4.41 -16.81 17.40
C LYS A 395 5.50 -16.40 18.42
N LYS A 396 6.78 -16.53 18.07
CA LYS A 396 7.92 -16.46 18.99
C LYS A 396 8.86 -15.28 18.70
N ASN A 397 9.04 -14.91 17.43
CA ASN A 397 10.06 -13.99 16.93
C ASN A 397 9.54 -13.15 15.75
N ASN A 398 10.15 -11.97 15.57
CA ASN A 398 10.07 -11.20 14.33
C ASN A 398 11.36 -11.47 13.52
N ILE A 399 11.23 -11.90 12.27
CA ILE A 399 12.35 -12.23 11.40
C ILE A 399 12.36 -11.26 10.22
N ILE A 400 13.48 -10.60 10.00
CA ILE A 400 13.66 -9.56 9.00
C ILE A 400 14.87 -9.92 8.14
N PHE A 401 14.63 -10.22 6.87
CA PHE A 401 15.68 -10.43 5.87
C PHE A 401 16.01 -9.11 5.17
N ARG A 402 17.28 -8.78 5.03
CA ARG A 402 17.77 -7.56 4.37
C ARG A 402 18.97 -7.85 3.48
N ASP A 403 19.01 -7.14 2.35
CA ASP A 403 20.18 -7.13 1.47
C ASP A 403 21.19 -6.09 1.94
N THR A 404 22.37 -6.54 2.34
CA THR A 404 23.45 -5.67 2.83
C THR A 404 24.04 -4.76 1.77
N PHE A 405 23.89 -5.08 0.48
CA PHE A 405 24.32 -4.23 -0.63
C PHE A 405 23.62 -2.86 -0.61
N ASN A 406 22.42 -2.79 -0.01
CA ASN A 406 21.71 -1.52 0.15
C ASN A 406 22.36 -0.61 1.22
N LEU A 407 23.12 -1.18 2.16
CA LEU A 407 23.88 -0.46 3.18
C LEU A 407 25.32 -0.20 2.72
N MET A 408 25.94 -1.19 2.07
CA MET A 408 27.34 -1.19 1.63
C MET A 408 27.40 -1.53 0.12
N PRO A 409 27.21 -0.56 -0.79
CA PRO A 409 27.01 -0.79 -2.22
C PRO A 409 28.32 -1.04 -2.98
N MET A 410 29.07 -2.07 -2.57
CA MET A 410 30.29 -2.55 -3.20
C MET A 410 30.36 -4.07 -3.14
N SER A 411 31.31 -4.71 -3.82
CA SER A 411 31.43 -6.17 -3.79
C SER A 411 31.89 -6.69 -2.42
N LEU A 412 31.52 -7.91 -2.06
CA LEU A 412 31.94 -8.54 -0.80
C LEU A 412 33.47 -8.55 -0.64
N ALA A 413 34.22 -8.85 -1.71
CA ALA A 413 35.68 -8.82 -1.70
C ALA A 413 36.24 -7.41 -1.46
N SER A 414 35.57 -6.37 -1.96
CA SER A 414 35.99 -4.98 -1.75
C SER A 414 35.74 -4.49 -0.31
N LEU A 415 34.86 -5.15 0.46
CA LEU A 415 34.59 -4.77 1.84
C LEU A 415 35.78 -5.04 2.76
N VAL A 416 36.59 -6.08 2.47
CA VAL A 416 37.80 -6.42 3.25
C VAL A 416 38.77 -5.25 3.33
N PRO A 417 39.30 -4.70 2.21
CA PRO A 417 40.20 -3.54 2.27
C PRO A 417 39.48 -2.24 2.62
N SER A 418 38.18 -2.11 2.33
CA SER A 418 37.45 -0.85 2.61
C SER A 418 37.19 -0.61 4.10
N PHE A 419 37.07 -1.69 4.88
CA PHE A 419 36.86 -1.63 6.33
C PHE A 419 38.06 -2.13 7.14
N ASP A 420 39.19 -2.40 6.49
CA ASP A 420 40.41 -2.96 7.12
C ASP A 420 40.09 -4.21 7.97
N LEU A 421 39.38 -5.16 7.36
CA LEU A 421 38.88 -6.35 8.06
C LEU A 421 40.00 -7.37 8.27
N GLU A 422 40.22 -7.78 9.52
CA GLU A 422 41.13 -8.88 9.89
C GLU A 422 40.50 -10.26 9.60
N VAL A 423 40.25 -10.55 8.32
CA VAL A 423 39.67 -11.81 7.83
C VAL A 423 40.45 -12.31 6.61
N GLN A 424 40.31 -13.59 6.28
CA GLN A 424 40.95 -14.15 5.09
C GLN A 424 40.36 -13.53 3.82
N ASP A 425 41.22 -13.14 2.88
CA ASP A 425 40.80 -12.67 1.57
C ASP A 425 39.97 -13.73 0.84
N LYS A 426 39.01 -13.24 0.05
CA LYS A 426 38.12 -14.10 -0.74
C LYS A 426 38.92 -14.89 -1.79
N PRO A 427 38.99 -16.24 -1.69
CA PRO A 427 39.77 -17.03 -2.64
C PRO A 427 39.07 -17.13 -4.00
N PHE A 428 39.81 -17.54 -5.04
CA PHE A 428 39.23 -17.86 -6.34
C PHE A 428 38.46 -19.18 -6.28
N PHE A 429 37.21 -19.19 -6.72
CA PHE A 429 36.34 -20.37 -6.69
C PHE A 429 35.83 -20.75 -8.09
N PRO A 430 35.88 -22.04 -8.47
CA PRO A 430 35.45 -22.50 -9.79
C PRO A 430 33.92 -22.69 -9.84
N HIS A 431 33.17 -21.60 -9.92
CA HIS A 431 31.70 -21.62 -9.88
C HIS A 431 31.07 -22.61 -10.90
N MET A 432 31.61 -22.72 -12.12
CA MET A 432 31.03 -23.64 -13.12
C MET A 432 31.29 -25.11 -12.82
N ALA A 433 32.24 -25.42 -11.93
CA ALA A 433 32.51 -26.77 -11.46
C ALA A 433 31.47 -27.25 -10.43
N ASN A 434 30.61 -26.35 -9.91
CA ASN A 434 29.55 -26.69 -8.96
C ASN A 434 28.41 -27.49 -9.63
N ARG A 435 28.65 -28.77 -9.87
CA ARG A 435 27.76 -29.70 -10.57
C ARG A 435 27.76 -31.08 -9.91
N PRO A 436 26.63 -31.81 -9.94
CA PRO A 436 26.50 -33.15 -9.35
C PRO A 436 27.57 -34.16 -9.75
N GLU A 437 28.09 -34.09 -10.98
CA GLU A 437 29.06 -35.06 -11.48
C GLU A 437 30.43 -34.97 -10.79
N ASN A 438 30.72 -33.81 -10.19
CA ASN A 438 31.99 -33.46 -9.56
C ASN A 438 32.01 -33.68 -8.04
N TYR A 439 30.86 -33.88 -7.39
CA TYR A 439 30.81 -34.09 -5.94
C TYR A 439 31.44 -35.43 -5.55
N GLY A 440 32.12 -35.45 -4.40
CA GLY A 440 32.83 -36.62 -3.87
C GLY A 440 34.05 -37.06 -4.68
N LYS A 441 34.55 -36.21 -5.60
CA LYS A 441 35.69 -36.52 -6.48
C LYS A 441 36.71 -35.39 -6.47
N GLU A 442 37.96 -35.76 -6.69
CA GLU A 442 39.01 -34.81 -7.04
C GLU A 442 38.85 -34.38 -8.50
N ILE A 443 38.83 -33.08 -8.73
CA ILE A 443 38.74 -32.48 -10.06
C ILE A 443 39.91 -31.51 -10.30
N TYR A 444 40.11 -31.14 -11.56
CA TYR A 444 41.11 -30.14 -11.97
C TYR A 444 40.40 -29.03 -12.74
N PRO A 445 39.89 -27.99 -12.05
CA PRO A 445 39.07 -26.96 -12.69
C PRO A 445 39.85 -26.17 -13.74
N THR A 446 39.22 -25.90 -14.87
CA THR A 446 39.77 -25.12 -15.98
C THR A 446 39.61 -23.62 -15.72
N LYS A 447 40.35 -22.76 -16.45
CA LYS A 447 40.14 -21.29 -16.38
C LYS A 447 38.68 -20.87 -16.67
N THR A 448 37.98 -21.62 -17.51
CA THR A 448 36.56 -21.40 -17.81
C THR A 448 35.69 -21.63 -16.57
N ASP A 449 36.07 -22.59 -15.71
CA ASP A 449 35.29 -22.91 -14.52
C ASP A 449 35.29 -21.78 -13.48
N TYR A 450 36.35 -20.98 -13.47
CA TYR A 450 36.48 -19.76 -12.66
C TYR A 450 35.89 -18.52 -13.32
N LEU A 451 35.23 -18.65 -14.48
CA LEU A 451 34.70 -17.51 -15.26
C LEU A 451 35.79 -16.48 -15.60
N ALA A 452 37.02 -16.93 -15.87
CA ALA A 452 38.16 -16.03 -16.04
C ALA A 452 37.95 -14.96 -17.12
N ASN A 453 37.20 -15.25 -18.19
CA ASN A 453 36.94 -14.31 -19.28
C ASN A 453 36.03 -13.13 -18.88
N GLY A 454 35.26 -13.27 -17.80
CA GLY A 454 34.44 -12.19 -17.25
C GLY A 454 35.16 -11.33 -16.20
N MET A 455 36.40 -11.66 -15.83
CA MET A 455 37.14 -10.91 -14.82
C MET A 455 37.67 -9.58 -15.37
N MET A 456 37.65 -8.53 -14.55
CA MET A 456 38.29 -7.25 -14.87
C MET A 456 39.81 -7.42 -15.06
N PRO A 457 40.47 -6.59 -15.88
CA PRO A 457 41.87 -6.80 -16.29
C PRO A 457 42.86 -7.01 -15.13
N GLU A 458 42.74 -6.24 -14.05
CA GLU A 458 43.63 -6.37 -12.88
C GLU A 458 43.41 -7.68 -12.14
N LYS A 459 42.15 -8.03 -11.83
CA LYS A 459 41.79 -9.30 -11.20
C LYS A 459 42.19 -10.50 -12.08
N ARG A 460 42.07 -10.36 -13.40
CA ARG A 460 42.47 -11.39 -14.36
C ARG A 460 43.97 -11.68 -14.31
N LYS A 461 44.82 -10.65 -14.22
CA LYS A 461 46.28 -10.83 -14.06
C LYS A 461 46.62 -11.58 -12.77
N MET A 462 46.00 -11.20 -11.65
CA MET A 462 46.19 -11.90 -10.37
C MET A 462 45.72 -13.36 -10.46
N PHE A 463 44.56 -13.59 -11.08
CA PHE A 463 44.03 -14.93 -11.31
C PHE A 463 44.96 -15.81 -12.15
N ASP A 464 45.45 -15.30 -13.28
CA ASP A 464 46.31 -16.09 -14.17
C ASP A 464 47.61 -16.51 -13.47
N LEU A 465 48.24 -15.61 -12.70
CA LEU A 465 49.41 -15.95 -11.89
C LEU A 465 49.10 -17.01 -10.83
N TRP A 466 47.99 -16.87 -10.11
CA TRP A 466 47.54 -17.85 -9.12
C TRP A 466 47.22 -19.21 -9.77
N TYR A 467 46.54 -19.22 -10.91
CA TYR A 467 46.09 -20.42 -11.61
C TYR A 467 47.25 -21.27 -12.12
N GLU A 468 48.33 -20.65 -12.63
CA GLU A 468 49.50 -21.41 -13.11
C GLU A 468 50.13 -22.27 -12.00
N HIS A 469 50.05 -21.82 -10.74
CA HIS A 469 50.53 -22.57 -9.58
C HIS A 469 49.53 -23.64 -9.10
N GLN A 470 48.23 -23.42 -9.30
CA GLN A 470 47.16 -24.29 -8.76
C GLN A 470 46.60 -25.32 -9.74
N LYS A 471 46.80 -25.16 -11.05
CA LYS A 471 46.18 -26.00 -12.10
C LYS A 471 46.45 -27.51 -12.00
N ASN A 472 47.53 -27.92 -11.33
CA ASN A 472 47.93 -29.31 -11.17
C ASN A 472 47.63 -29.86 -9.77
N THR A 473 46.96 -29.09 -8.91
CA THR A 473 46.56 -29.51 -7.57
C THR A 473 45.18 -30.16 -7.64
N PRO A 474 44.96 -31.35 -7.06
CA PRO A 474 43.63 -31.93 -6.98
C PRO A 474 42.71 -31.03 -6.15
N PHE A 475 41.50 -30.80 -6.66
CA PHE A 475 40.50 -29.93 -6.03
C PHE A 475 39.31 -30.76 -5.56
N LEU A 476 39.07 -30.79 -4.25
CA LEU A 476 37.89 -31.43 -3.67
C LEU A 476 36.77 -30.40 -3.50
N LEU A 477 35.75 -30.50 -4.34
CA LEU A 477 34.69 -29.50 -4.44
C LEU A 477 33.86 -29.35 -3.16
N ASP A 478 33.57 -30.44 -2.47
CA ASP A 478 32.74 -30.42 -1.24
C ASP A 478 33.42 -29.63 -0.12
N GLU A 479 34.74 -29.79 0.03
CA GLU A 479 35.54 -29.07 1.01
C GLU A 479 35.75 -27.61 0.61
N ALA A 480 35.98 -27.36 -0.68
CA ALA A 480 36.12 -26.01 -1.19
C ALA A 480 34.82 -25.19 -1.08
N LEU A 481 33.65 -25.80 -1.32
CA LEU A 481 32.34 -25.17 -1.10
C LEU A 481 32.18 -24.74 0.35
N ALA A 482 32.54 -25.63 1.29
CA ALA A 482 32.47 -25.34 2.71
C ALA A 482 33.41 -24.18 3.09
N SER A 483 34.68 -24.26 2.72
CA SER A 483 35.66 -23.21 3.02
C SER A 483 35.26 -21.86 2.39
N TYR A 484 34.85 -21.86 1.13
CA TYR A 484 34.48 -20.64 0.40
C TYR A 484 33.23 -19.96 0.97
N CYS A 485 32.14 -20.71 1.10
CA CYS A 485 30.87 -20.16 1.56
C CYS A 485 30.93 -19.74 3.04
N THR A 486 31.67 -20.48 3.87
CA THR A 486 31.90 -20.07 5.27
C THR A 486 32.77 -18.82 5.39
N ASN A 487 33.77 -18.66 4.52
CA ASN A 487 34.57 -17.44 4.46
C ASN A 487 33.74 -16.22 4.01
N ASP A 488 32.84 -16.40 3.04
CA ASP A 488 31.94 -15.32 2.58
C ASP A 488 31.04 -14.80 3.71
N VAL A 489 30.46 -15.70 4.53
CA VAL A 489 29.67 -15.26 5.69
C VAL A 489 30.53 -14.69 6.82
N GLU A 490 31.80 -15.09 6.94
CA GLU A 490 32.77 -14.49 7.86
C GLU A 490 33.05 -13.04 7.50
N ILE A 491 33.43 -12.80 6.24
CA ILE A 491 33.66 -11.46 5.68
C ILE A 491 32.41 -10.60 5.85
N LEU A 492 31.23 -11.15 5.53
CA LEU A 492 29.97 -10.41 5.63
C LEU A 492 29.67 -10.02 7.09
N MET A 493 29.84 -10.93 8.05
CA MET A 493 29.64 -10.63 9.46
C MET A 493 30.63 -9.57 9.96
N ALA A 494 31.92 -9.70 9.60
CA ALA A 494 32.96 -8.73 9.93
C ALA A 494 32.63 -7.33 9.38
N ALA A 495 32.24 -7.25 8.10
CA ALA A 495 31.84 -5.99 7.45
C ALA A 495 30.61 -5.35 8.11
N LEU A 496 29.59 -6.14 8.46
CA LEU A 496 28.41 -5.65 9.18
C LEU A 496 28.78 -5.07 10.55
N ILE A 497 29.70 -5.70 11.27
CA ILE A 497 30.18 -5.24 12.58
C ILE A 497 31.00 -3.96 12.44
N ALA A 498 31.93 -3.90 11.49
CA ALA A 498 32.73 -2.71 11.22
C ALA A 498 31.84 -1.52 10.82
N PHE A 499 30.93 -1.73 9.85
CA PHE A 499 29.99 -0.71 9.43
C PHE A 499 29.08 -0.24 10.57
N ARG A 500 28.60 -1.18 11.40
CA ARG A 500 27.82 -0.84 12.61
C ARG A 500 28.63 0.05 13.55
N LYS A 501 29.88 -0.32 13.86
CA LYS A 501 30.78 0.44 14.74
C LYS A 501 31.00 1.86 14.22
N GLU A 502 31.43 2.00 12.96
CA GLU A 502 31.65 3.31 12.33
C GLU A 502 30.39 4.18 12.38
N PHE A 503 29.22 3.60 12.10
CA PHE A 503 27.97 4.35 12.14
C PHE A 503 27.57 4.75 13.56
N PHE A 504 27.80 3.92 14.58
CA PHE A 504 27.59 4.31 15.97
C PHE A 504 28.44 5.52 16.35
N GLU A 505 29.73 5.51 16.03
CA GLU A 505 30.64 6.61 16.35
C GLU A 505 30.24 7.91 15.64
N VAL A 506 29.99 7.87 14.32
CA VAL A 506 29.59 9.07 13.54
C VAL A 506 28.25 9.63 13.99
N THR A 507 27.35 8.78 14.50
CA THR A 507 26.01 9.20 14.91
C THR A 507 25.87 9.42 16.41
N LYS A 508 26.94 9.24 17.20
CA LYS A 508 26.96 9.55 18.62
C LYS A 508 26.66 11.04 18.84
N ARG A 509 25.99 11.34 19.95
CA ARG A 509 25.60 12.70 20.31
C ARG A 509 25.89 12.99 21.77
N ASN A 510 26.75 13.96 22.01
CA ASN A 510 27.15 14.39 23.34
C ASN A 510 26.31 15.58 23.85
N ASN A 511 26.42 15.86 25.14
CA ASN A 511 25.69 16.96 25.76
C ASN A 511 26.20 18.32 25.23
N GLY A 512 25.30 19.24 24.91
CA GLY A 512 25.65 20.60 24.46
C GLY A 512 25.87 20.78 22.95
N GLU A 513 25.76 19.73 22.14
CA GLU A 513 25.83 19.85 20.67
C GLU A 513 24.59 20.56 20.11
N ARG A 514 24.79 21.63 19.32
CA ARG A 514 23.72 22.47 18.73
C ARG A 514 22.87 21.68 17.73
N ALA A 515 21.85 20.97 18.20
CA ALA A 515 20.79 20.46 17.33
C ALA A 515 19.48 20.14 18.07
N ALA A 516 18.51 19.65 17.30
CA ALA A 516 17.09 19.58 17.59
C ALA A 516 16.63 18.65 18.70
N SER A 517 17.34 17.54 18.92
CA SER A 517 17.06 16.65 20.05
C SER A 517 17.94 17.07 21.22
N SER A 518 17.30 17.36 22.36
CA SER A 518 17.97 17.67 23.63
C SER A 518 18.59 16.43 24.31
N LYS A 519 18.40 15.24 23.75
CA LYS A 519 18.84 13.97 24.35
C LYS A 519 20.17 13.50 23.77
N THR A 520 21.11 13.23 24.65
CA THR A 520 22.35 12.50 24.35
C THR A 520 22.02 11.04 24.03
N HIS A 521 22.77 10.44 23.10
CA HIS A 521 22.69 9.01 22.83
C HIS A 521 24.00 8.46 22.27
N GLU A 522 24.24 7.17 22.47
CA GLU A 522 25.48 6.48 22.09
C GLU A 522 25.62 6.17 20.59
N GLY A 523 24.74 6.73 19.75
CA GLY A 523 24.67 6.48 18.31
C GLY A 523 23.41 5.72 17.87
N ILE A 524 23.30 5.45 16.57
CA ILE A 524 22.15 4.80 15.90
C ILE A 524 22.58 3.41 15.44
N ASP A 525 21.80 2.38 15.78
CA ASP A 525 22.06 1.03 15.29
C ASP A 525 21.60 0.87 13.85
N VAL A 526 22.52 1.07 12.91
CA VAL A 526 22.21 1.05 11.47
C VAL A 526 21.66 -0.29 11.00
N LEU A 527 22.12 -1.41 11.57
CA LEU A 527 21.69 -2.74 11.14
C LEU A 527 20.23 -3.01 11.50
N ARG A 528 19.78 -2.48 12.65
CA ARG A 528 18.39 -2.61 13.09
C ARG A 528 17.49 -1.56 12.45
N GLU A 529 17.96 -0.32 12.41
CA GLU A 529 17.08 0.82 12.15
C GLU A 529 17.00 1.24 10.68
N ALA A 530 17.95 0.81 9.85
CA ALA A 530 18.01 1.16 8.45
C ALA A 530 18.13 -0.09 7.55
N MET A 531 17.54 0.01 6.36
CA MET A 531 17.65 -1.02 5.31
C MET A 531 18.48 -0.54 4.11
N THR A 532 18.70 0.78 4.00
CA THR A 532 19.54 1.41 2.98
C THR A 532 20.42 2.47 3.61
N ILE A 533 21.58 2.74 3.01
CA ILE A 533 22.47 3.83 3.44
C ILE A 533 21.74 5.18 3.42
N ALA A 534 20.89 5.44 2.41
CA ALA A 534 20.09 6.66 2.35
C ALA A 534 19.11 6.78 3.53
N SER A 535 18.46 5.67 3.92
CA SER A 535 17.59 5.64 5.10
C SER A 535 18.37 5.83 6.41
N ALA A 536 19.62 5.35 6.47
CA ALA A 536 20.51 5.55 7.60
C ALA A 536 20.90 7.03 7.73
N CYS A 537 21.38 7.65 6.64
CA CYS A 537 21.73 9.06 6.61
C CYS A 537 20.53 9.97 6.93
N MET A 538 19.35 9.66 6.38
CA MET A 538 18.13 10.42 6.70
C MET A 538 17.73 10.28 8.17
N ARG A 539 17.94 9.11 8.78
CA ARG A 539 17.72 8.92 10.21
C ARG A 539 18.72 9.71 11.04
N HIS A 540 20.01 9.63 10.70
CA HIS A 540 21.04 10.46 11.35
C HIS A 540 20.70 11.96 11.25
N PHE A 541 20.32 12.44 10.07
CA PHE A 541 19.87 13.83 9.89
C PHE A 541 18.67 14.16 10.79
N ARG A 542 17.62 13.34 10.79
CA ARG A 542 16.41 13.60 11.56
C ARG A 542 16.59 13.46 13.07
N THR A 543 17.51 12.63 13.53
CA THR A 543 17.80 12.45 14.96
C THR A 543 18.77 13.51 15.47
N ASN A 544 19.84 13.79 14.73
CA ASN A 544 20.97 14.60 15.24
C ASN A 544 21.00 16.03 14.71
N HIS A 545 20.26 16.39 13.64
CA HIS A 545 20.48 17.67 12.94
C HIS A 545 19.20 18.47 12.67
N LEU A 546 18.07 17.81 12.37
CA LEU A 546 16.82 18.46 11.95
C LEU A 546 16.08 19.14 13.11
N LYS A 547 16.08 20.48 13.15
CA LYS A 547 15.31 21.29 14.11
C LYS A 547 13.80 21.09 13.98
N GLU A 548 13.08 21.20 15.10
CA GLU A 548 11.61 21.23 15.10
C GLU A 548 11.10 22.34 14.19
N GLN A 549 10.02 22.05 13.44
CA GLN A 549 9.33 23.00 12.57
C GLN A 549 10.25 23.68 11.54
N HIS A 550 11.37 23.05 11.17
CA HIS A 550 12.37 23.65 10.29
C HIS A 550 12.17 23.31 8.81
N LEU A 551 11.82 22.06 8.49
CA LEU A 551 11.59 21.63 7.12
C LEU A 551 10.11 21.34 6.90
N ALA A 552 9.43 22.22 6.14
CA ALA A 552 8.04 22.07 5.79
C ALA A 552 7.82 20.91 4.80
N LEU A 553 6.78 20.13 5.02
CA LEU A 553 6.25 19.14 4.09
C LEU A 553 5.24 19.83 3.18
N VAL A 554 5.75 20.36 2.06
CA VAL A 554 4.94 21.06 1.07
C VAL A 554 4.13 20.03 0.26
N PRO A 555 2.79 20.13 0.20
CA PRO A 555 1.98 19.31 -0.70
C PRO A 555 2.41 19.48 -2.15
N GLU A 556 2.16 18.50 -3.03
CA GLU A 556 2.54 18.59 -4.46
C GLU A 556 2.00 19.83 -5.18
N ARG A 557 0.93 20.45 -4.65
CA ARG A 557 0.32 21.66 -5.21
C ARG A 557 0.66 22.94 -4.44
N GLY A 558 1.61 22.88 -3.51
CA GLY A 558 1.89 23.99 -2.59
C GLY A 558 0.84 24.12 -1.47
N TYR A 559 1.05 25.09 -0.57
CA TYR A 559 0.08 25.44 0.47
C TYR A 559 -1.04 26.35 -0.03
N ASP A 560 -0.82 27.07 -1.14
CA ASP A 560 -1.74 28.10 -1.63
C ASP A 560 -2.85 27.55 -2.56
N LYS A 561 -2.66 26.35 -3.14
CA LYS A 561 -3.66 25.70 -4.03
C LYS A 561 -4.52 24.65 -3.31
N VAL A 562 -4.69 24.73 -2.00
CA VAL A 562 -5.57 23.79 -1.27
C VAL A 562 -7.03 23.92 -1.74
N ASP A 563 -7.42 25.09 -2.27
CA ASP A 563 -8.82 25.40 -2.63
C ASP A 563 -9.04 25.84 -4.10
N GLY A 564 -8.06 25.70 -5.02
CA GLY A 564 -8.19 26.15 -6.42
C GLY A 564 -7.57 25.18 -7.44
N ASN A 565 -8.37 24.70 -8.39
CA ASN A 565 -7.99 23.77 -9.47
C ASN A 565 -7.94 24.46 -10.84
N GLN A 566 -7.60 25.75 -10.88
CA GLN A 566 -7.62 26.52 -12.12
C GLN A 566 -6.63 25.99 -13.16
N SER A 567 -7.10 25.77 -14.39
CA SER A 567 -6.24 25.30 -15.48
C SER A 567 -5.39 26.43 -16.06
N LEU A 568 -4.16 26.09 -16.49
CA LEU A 568 -3.30 27.06 -17.20
C LEU A 568 -3.94 27.57 -18.49
N LEU A 569 -4.75 26.73 -19.15
CA LEU A 569 -5.53 27.13 -20.33
C LEU A 569 -6.50 28.27 -19.99
N ALA A 570 -7.23 28.14 -18.87
CA ALA A 570 -8.19 29.14 -18.42
C ALA A 570 -7.49 30.45 -18.01
N LEU A 571 -6.36 30.38 -17.30
CA LEU A 571 -5.57 31.57 -16.94
C LEU A 571 -5.11 32.35 -18.17
N ARG A 572 -4.56 31.66 -19.17
CA ARG A 572 -4.18 32.27 -20.46
C ARG A 572 -5.38 32.87 -21.17
N PHE A 573 -6.51 32.16 -21.17
CA PHE A 573 -7.76 32.64 -21.75
C PHE A 573 -8.25 33.93 -21.09
N PHE A 574 -8.22 34.02 -19.76
CA PHE A 574 -8.64 35.22 -19.05
C PHE A 574 -7.71 36.41 -19.26
N LYS A 575 -6.40 36.17 -19.37
CA LYS A 575 -5.46 37.24 -19.73
C LYS A 575 -5.79 37.82 -21.10
N TRP A 576 -5.99 36.96 -22.09
CA TRP A 576 -6.42 37.38 -23.43
C TRP A 576 -7.78 38.07 -23.41
N TYR A 577 -8.78 37.50 -22.70
CA TYR A 577 -10.13 38.05 -22.62
C TYR A 577 -10.12 39.46 -22.00
N SER A 578 -9.37 39.63 -20.92
CA SER A 578 -9.21 40.92 -20.24
C SER A 578 -8.64 41.99 -21.18
N GLU A 579 -7.61 41.65 -21.97
CA GLU A 579 -6.99 42.58 -22.92
C GLU A 579 -7.89 42.85 -24.13
N LYS A 580 -8.56 41.82 -24.67
CA LYS A 580 -9.39 41.95 -25.86
C LYS A 580 -10.63 42.81 -25.63
N PHE A 581 -11.26 42.65 -24.46
CA PHE A 581 -12.51 43.34 -24.12
C PHE A 581 -12.31 44.53 -23.17
N GLY A 582 -11.10 44.77 -22.69
CA GLY A 582 -10.80 45.88 -21.77
C GLY A 582 -11.50 45.74 -20.42
N VAL A 583 -11.62 44.51 -19.90
CA VAL A 583 -12.32 44.18 -18.65
C VAL A 583 -11.38 43.50 -17.65
N THR A 584 -11.75 43.49 -16.38
CA THR A 584 -11.01 42.79 -15.33
C THR A 584 -11.64 41.44 -15.04
N VAL A 585 -10.91 40.35 -15.29
CA VAL A 585 -11.34 38.99 -14.95
C VAL A 585 -10.70 38.53 -13.64
N GLN A 586 -11.49 38.54 -12.55
CA GLN A 586 -11.11 37.94 -11.27
C GLN A 586 -10.96 36.42 -11.43
N ASN A 587 -9.84 35.87 -10.96
CA ASN A 587 -9.51 34.44 -11.03
C ASN A 587 -8.65 34.02 -9.81
N VAL A 588 -8.12 32.79 -9.79
CA VAL A 588 -7.33 32.26 -8.66
C VAL A 588 -6.12 33.13 -8.27
N ASN A 589 -5.53 33.87 -9.21
CA ASN A 589 -4.36 34.73 -8.96
C ASN A 589 -4.73 36.15 -8.51
N SER A 590 -6.02 36.49 -8.39
CA SER A 590 -6.47 37.79 -7.88
C SER A 590 -6.43 37.84 -6.34
N ASP A 591 -6.28 39.04 -5.73
CA ASP A 591 -6.21 39.21 -4.25
C ASP A 591 -7.40 38.61 -3.48
N GLY A 592 -8.56 38.44 -4.14
CA GLY A 592 -9.76 37.80 -3.59
C GLY A 592 -9.96 36.33 -3.98
N GLY A 593 -9.03 35.72 -4.72
CA GLY A 593 -9.15 34.39 -5.32
C GLY A 593 -10.31 34.27 -6.32
N GLU A 594 -10.71 33.04 -6.63
CA GLU A 594 -11.89 32.74 -7.46
C GLU A 594 -13.19 33.24 -6.81
N LYS A 595 -14.13 33.72 -7.64
CA LYS A 595 -15.42 34.20 -7.17
C LYS A 595 -16.27 33.03 -6.66
N LYS A 596 -16.68 33.09 -5.38
CA LYS A 596 -17.58 32.10 -4.76
C LYS A 596 -19.05 32.51 -4.92
N ILE A 597 -19.86 31.58 -5.45
CA ILE A 597 -21.32 31.67 -5.57
C ILE A 597 -21.94 30.46 -4.84
N GLY A 598 -22.52 30.71 -3.67
CA GLY A 598 -23.01 29.63 -2.79
C GLY A 598 -21.87 28.69 -2.38
N ASN A 599 -22.00 27.40 -2.72
CA ASN A 599 -20.99 26.38 -2.45
C ASN A 599 -20.02 26.15 -3.63
N TYR A 600 -20.14 26.90 -4.72
CA TYR A 600 -19.33 26.73 -5.93
C TYR A 600 -18.39 27.92 -6.14
N GLN A 601 -17.26 27.64 -6.78
CA GLN A 601 -16.33 28.65 -7.30
C GLN A 601 -16.50 28.71 -8.82
N LEU A 602 -16.42 29.90 -9.38
CA LEU A 602 -16.35 30.12 -10.82
C LEU A 602 -14.88 30.27 -11.24
N ASP A 603 -14.53 29.74 -12.41
CA ASP A 603 -13.18 29.86 -12.96
C ASP A 603 -12.77 31.33 -13.12
N GLY A 604 -13.66 32.14 -13.71
CA GLY A 604 -13.45 33.58 -13.94
C GLY A 604 -14.70 34.43 -13.61
N TRP A 605 -14.48 35.67 -13.19
CA TRP A 605 -15.55 36.63 -12.93
C TRP A 605 -15.22 37.99 -13.52
N VAL A 606 -16.06 38.48 -14.44
CA VAL A 606 -15.91 39.82 -15.03
C VAL A 606 -16.47 40.84 -14.06
N VAL A 607 -15.59 41.65 -13.47
CA VAL A 607 -15.92 42.52 -12.34
C VAL A 607 -16.89 43.63 -12.74
N GLU A 608 -16.64 44.26 -13.88
CA GLU A 608 -17.38 45.42 -14.36
C GLU A 608 -18.82 45.06 -14.77
N GLU A 609 -18.99 43.90 -15.42
CA GLU A 609 -20.26 43.46 -16.00
C GLU A 609 -21.02 42.47 -15.11
N ASN A 610 -20.45 42.05 -13.98
CA ASN A 610 -21.03 41.14 -13.00
C ASN A 610 -21.55 39.81 -13.57
N PHE A 611 -20.73 39.12 -14.35
CA PHE A 611 -21.04 37.77 -14.84
C PHE A 611 -19.85 36.80 -14.74
N GLY A 612 -20.17 35.51 -14.75
CA GLY A 612 -19.19 34.42 -14.64
C GLY A 612 -18.68 33.93 -15.99
N ILE A 613 -17.43 33.44 -16.02
CA ILE A 613 -16.87 32.70 -17.15
C ILE A 613 -16.40 31.33 -16.65
N GLU A 614 -16.76 30.27 -17.36
CA GLU A 614 -16.32 28.89 -17.12
C GLU A 614 -15.49 28.40 -18.30
N VAL A 615 -14.34 27.78 -18.03
CA VAL A 615 -13.46 27.20 -19.05
C VAL A 615 -13.42 25.69 -18.90
N ASN A 616 -14.30 25.01 -19.64
CA ASN A 616 -14.49 23.58 -19.52
C ASN A 616 -13.44 22.79 -20.31
N GLY A 617 -12.54 22.10 -19.59
CA GLY A 617 -11.67 21.07 -20.18
C GLY A 617 -12.49 19.95 -20.81
N CYS A 618 -12.27 19.64 -22.09
CA CYS A 618 -13.17 18.78 -22.86
C CYS A 618 -13.28 17.36 -22.29
N VAL A 619 -12.15 16.80 -21.86
CA VAL A 619 -12.05 15.45 -21.28
C VAL A 619 -12.64 15.40 -19.87
N TRP A 620 -12.52 16.48 -19.11
CA TRP A 620 -12.93 16.51 -17.69
C TRP A 620 -14.43 16.78 -17.50
N HIS A 621 -15.05 17.46 -18.46
CA HIS A 621 -16.46 17.86 -18.42
C HIS A 621 -17.31 17.18 -19.52
N GLY A 622 -16.71 16.30 -20.34
CA GLY A 622 -17.43 15.53 -21.37
C GLY A 622 -18.01 16.41 -22.49
N CYS A 623 -17.15 17.16 -23.19
CA CYS A 623 -17.58 18.08 -24.26
C CYS A 623 -18.51 17.41 -25.29
N PRO A 624 -19.73 17.94 -25.56
CA PRO A 624 -20.66 17.35 -26.52
C PRO A 624 -20.10 17.21 -27.95
N LYS A 625 -19.13 18.05 -28.33
CA LYS A 625 -18.49 18.02 -29.66
C LYS A 625 -17.37 16.99 -29.74
N CYS A 626 -16.59 16.81 -28.67
CA CYS A 626 -15.44 15.88 -28.64
C CYS A 626 -15.83 14.48 -28.19
N PHE A 627 -16.83 14.38 -27.31
CA PHE A 627 -17.35 13.16 -26.68
C PHE A 627 -18.87 13.16 -26.82
N PRO A 628 -19.40 12.91 -28.04
CA PRO A 628 -20.83 13.01 -28.30
C PRO A 628 -21.62 11.87 -27.63
N ASN A 629 -20.98 10.74 -27.33
CA ASN A 629 -21.63 9.58 -26.74
C ASN A 629 -21.60 9.65 -25.21
N ASP A 630 -22.77 9.56 -24.58
CA ASP A 630 -22.93 9.62 -23.13
C ASP A 630 -22.17 8.52 -22.38
N ASN A 631 -21.94 7.38 -23.03
CA ASN A 631 -21.25 6.23 -22.44
C ASN A 631 -19.73 6.27 -22.57
N ASP A 632 -19.15 7.30 -23.20
CA ASP A 632 -17.70 7.42 -23.32
C ASP A 632 -17.06 7.53 -21.92
N LEU A 633 -16.10 6.65 -21.63
CA LEU A 633 -15.41 6.61 -20.33
C LEU A 633 -14.24 7.60 -20.30
N MET A 634 -14.27 8.53 -19.35
CA MET A 634 -13.22 9.53 -19.17
C MET A 634 -12.10 9.02 -18.24
N PRO A 635 -10.90 9.64 -18.23
CA PRO A 635 -9.76 9.20 -17.40
C PRO A 635 -10.00 9.16 -15.89
N ASN A 636 -11.06 9.83 -15.42
CA ASN A 636 -11.51 9.79 -14.02
C ASN A 636 -12.44 8.61 -13.70
N GLY A 637 -12.69 7.71 -14.66
CA GLY A 637 -13.56 6.55 -14.54
C GLY A 637 -15.06 6.85 -14.61
N LYS A 638 -15.45 8.09 -14.94
CA LYS A 638 -16.85 8.50 -15.10
C LYS A 638 -17.23 8.59 -16.58
N THR A 639 -18.52 8.47 -16.87
CA THR A 639 -19.04 8.61 -18.24
C THR A 639 -19.23 10.09 -18.63
N ALA A 640 -19.15 10.41 -19.93
CA ALA A 640 -19.37 11.77 -20.43
C ALA A 640 -20.79 12.30 -20.15
N GLY A 641 -21.80 11.42 -20.17
CA GLY A 641 -23.18 11.77 -19.82
C GLY A 641 -23.29 12.21 -18.35
N TYR A 642 -22.71 11.44 -17.43
CA TYR A 642 -22.70 11.76 -16.00
C TYR A 642 -22.04 13.10 -15.70
N LEU A 643 -20.90 13.40 -16.36
CA LEU A 643 -20.18 14.66 -16.17
C LEU A 643 -21.01 15.86 -16.63
N ARG A 644 -21.64 15.76 -17.81
CA ARG A 644 -22.53 16.81 -18.33
C ARG A 644 -23.75 17.05 -17.45
N GLU A 645 -24.36 15.98 -16.94
CA GLU A 645 -25.50 16.10 -16.01
C GLU A 645 -25.07 16.78 -14.71
N HIS A 646 -23.93 16.38 -14.15
CA HIS A 646 -23.38 17.00 -12.94
C HIS A 646 -23.09 18.49 -13.15
N ASP A 647 -22.46 18.87 -14.28
CA ASP A 647 -22.19 20.27 -14.60
C ASP A 647 -23.46 21.07 -14.86
N LYS A 648 -24.46 20.47 -15.52
CA LYS A 648 -25.78 21.09 -15.72
C LYS A 648 -26.44 21.42 -14.38
N ASN A 649 -26.46 20.49 -13.43
CA ASN A 649 -27.01 20.72 -12.09
C ASN A 649 -26.26 21.83 -11.35
N ARG A 650 -24.93 21.88 -11.48
CA ARG A 650 -24.11 22.97 -10.94
C ARG A 650 -24.48 24.32 -11.57
N MET A 651 -24.58 24.39 -12.90
CA MET A 651 -24.91 25.62 -13.63
C MET A 651 -26.30 26.12 -13.31
N GLU A 652 -27.30 25.23 -13.24
CA GLU A 652 -28.67 25.60 -12.85
C GLU A 652 -28.69 26.26 -11.48
N PHE A 653 -27.97 25.72 -10.49
CA PHE A 653 -27.85 26.36 -9.18
C PHE A 653 -27.20 27.74 -9.26
N ILE A 654 -26.06 27.87 -9.95
CA ILE A 654 -25.33 29.14 -10.04
C ILE A 654 -26.20 30.22 -10.69
N LEU A 655 -26.93 29.89 -11.76
CA LEU A 655 -27.82 30.81 -12.46
C LEU A 655 -29.04 31.25 -11.64
N THR A 656 -29.36 30.57 -10.52
CA THR A 656 -30.34 31.12 -9.55
C THR A 656 -29.79 32.30 -8.75
N GLN A 657 -28.46 32.46 -8.71
CA GLN A 657 -27.77 33.46 -7.89
C GLN A 657 -27.19 34.60 -8.72
N ILE A 658 -26.89 34.37 -10.01
CA ILE A 658 -26.31 35.36 -10.93
C ILE A 658 -26.99 35.34 -12.29
N ALA A 659 -26.98 36.48 -12.99
CA ALA A 659 -27.75 36.67 -14.21
C ALA A 659 -27.18 35.92 -15.44
N ARG A 660 -25.86 35.69 -15.48
CA ARG A 660 -25.19 35.14 -16.66
C ARG A 660 -23.90 34.40 -16.30
N VAL A 661 -23.67 33.27 -16.98
CA VAL A 661 -22.40 32.54 -17.02
C VAL A 661 -22.12 32.16 -18.46
N ASP A 662 -20.96 32.54 -18.98
CA ASP A 662 -20.49 32.15 -20.31
C ASP A 662 -19.56 30.95 -20.20
N ILE A 663 -19.82 29.90 -20.98
CA ILE A 663 -19.05 28.66 -20.97
C ILE A 663 -18.23 28.57 -22.26
N TYR A 664 -16.92 28.43 -22.12
CA TYR A 664 -15.99 28.19 -23.22
C TYR A 664 -15.36 26.82 -23.10
N TRP A 665 -15.48 26.00 -24.15
CA TRP A 665 -14.87 24.67 -24.15
C TRP A 665 -13.41 24.74 -24.60
N GLU A 666 -12.58 23.86 -24.05
CA GLU A 666 -11.17 23.74 -24.42
C GLU A 666 -10.98 23.60 -25.94
N CYS A 667 -11.80 22.79 -26.62
CA CYS A 667 -11.71 22.62 -28.07
C CYS A 667 -12.09 23.90 -28.84
N GLU A 668 -12.97 24.74 -28.31
CA GLU A 668 -13.36 26.02 -28.90
C GLU A 668 -12.23 27.03 -28.74
N ILE A 669 -11.59 27.08 -27.57
CA ILE A 669 -10.41 27.92 -27.32
C ILE A 669 -9.27 27.53 -28.27
N HIS A 670 -9.02 26.22 -28.47
CA HIS A 670 -8.02 25.76 -29.44
C HIS A 670 -8.36 26.18 -30.88
N GLN A 671 -9.64 26.18 -31.26
CA GLN A 671 -10.07 26.69 -32.56
C GLN A 671 -9.89 28.21 -32.68
N MET A 672 -10.12 28.97 -31.61
CA MET A 672 -9.87 30.40 -31.56
C MET A 672 -8.37 30.69 -31.74
N LEU A 673 -7.50 29.98 -31.02
CA LEU A 673 -6.04 30.09 -31.14
C LEU A 673 -5.52 29.79 -32.56
N ALA A 674 -6.15 28.83 -33.25
CA ALA A 674 -5.78 28.50 -34.63
C ALA A 674 -6.09 29.64 -35.61
N LYS A 675 -7.15 30.41 -35.34
CA LYS A 675 -7.65 31.49 -36.23
C LYS A 675 -7.11 32.87 -35.87
N ASP A 676 -6.88 33.13 -34.58
CA ASP A 676 -6.45 34.42 -34.06
C ASP A 676 -4.95 34.38 -33.71
N ARG A 677 -4.16 35.17 -34.45
CA ARG A 677 -2.72 35.28 -34.24
C ARG A 677 -2.39 36.06 -32.96
N GLU A 678 -3.13 37.12 -32.66
CA GLU A 678 -2.93 37.97 -31.49
C GLU A 678 -3.21 37.20 -30.20
N MET A 679 -4.30 36.43 -30.17
CA MET A 679 -4.61 35.51 -29.07
C MET A 679 -3.47 34.52 -28.83
N ARG A 680 -2.91 33.96 -29.90
CA ARG A 680 -1.83 32.97 -29.82
C ARG A 680 -0.54 33.56 -29.27
N GLU A 681 -0.16 34.75 -29.73
CA GLU A 681 1.03 35.46 -29.23
C GLU A 681 0.89 35.74 -27.73
N LEU A 682 -0.29 36.22 -27.28
CA LEU A 682 -0.58 36.44 -25.85
C LEU A 682 -0.56 35.17 -25.01
N PHE A 683 -1.10 34.06 -25.52
CA PHE A 683 -1.04 32.76 -24.84
C PHE A 683 0.39 32.25 -24.67
N TYR A 684 1.27 32.50 -25.65
CA TYR A 684 2.68 32.10 -25.59
C TYR A 684 3.51 33.00 -24.70
N SER A 685 3.23 34.31 -24.67
CA SER A 685 3.94 35.27 -23.81
C SER A 685 3.44 35.26 -22.36
N TYR A 686 2.36 34.54 -22.06
CA TYR A 686 1.84 34.43 -20.70
C TYR A 686 2.86 33.75 -19.78
N ILE A 687 3.32 34.50 -18.79
CA ILE A 687 4.13 34.01 -17.69
C ILE A 687 3.18 33.66 -16.55
N ASP A 688 3.20 32.41 -16.10
CA ASP A 688 2.44 31.99 -14.93
C ASP A 688 3.20 32.40 -13.67
N ASP A 689 2.78 33.52 -13.07
CA ASP A 689 3.31 34.01 -11.79
C ASP A 689 2.77 33.20 -10.59
N GLY A 690 2.09 32.08 -10.84
CA GLY A 690 1.61 31.15 -9.83
C GLY A 690 2.73 30.44 -9.04
N PRO A 691 2.38 29.60 -8.05
CA PRO A 691 3.36 28.94 -7.19
C PRO A 691 4.32 28.06 -7.98
N ILE A 692 5.59 28.08 -7.59
CA ILE A 692 6.68 27.31 -8.21
C ILE A 692 6.31 25.82 -8.24
N ASP A 693 6.37 25.18 -9.41
CA ASP A 693 6.38 23.72 -9.50
C ASP A 693 7.74 23.19 -9.03
N ILE A 694 7.78 22.75 -7.78
CA ILE A 694 8.96 22.17 -7.13
C ILE A 694 9.52 20.99 -7.94
N ARG A 695 8.69 20.21 -8.65
CA ARG A 695 9.18 19.10 -9.47
C ARG A 695 9.95 19.57 -10.68
N SER A 696 9.51 20.65 -11.32
CA SER A 696 10.22 21.27 -12.44
C SER A 696 11.62 21.77 -12.03
N CYS A 697 11.83 22.13 -10.76
CA CYS A 697 13.16 22.45 -10.23
C CYS A 697 14.13 21.26 -10.23
N PHE A 698 13.65 20.01 -10.26
CA PHE A 698 14.50 18.81 -10.35
C PHE A 698 14.81 18.37 -11.79
N TYR A 699 14.19 19.00 -12.80
CA TYR A 699 14.41 18.69 -14.22
C TYR A 699 15.46 19.57 -14.91
N GLY A 700 16.13 20.46 -14.18
CA GLY A 700 17.42 21.01 -14.59
C GLY A 700 18.53 20.01 -14.21
N GLY A 701 19.38 19.64 -15.16
CA GLY A 701 20.53 18.75 -14.91
C GLY A 701 21.41 19.21 -13.73
N ARG A 702 22.36 18.36 -13.33
CA ARG A 702 23.28 18.50 -12.17
C ARG A 702 24.24 19.72 -12.22
N THR A 703 23.78 20.90 -12.60
CA THR A 703 24.56 22.14 -12.64
C THR A 703 23.84 23.26 -11.90
N GLY A 704 24.27 23.46 -10.64
CA GLY A 704 24.52 24.77 -10.05
C GLY A 704 23.33 25.59 -9.51
N PRO A 705 23.16 25.70 -8.17
CA PRO A 705 22.35 26.74 -7.53
C PRO A 705 23.09 28.10 -7.54
N LEU A 706 23.49 28.58 -8.72
CA LEU A 706 24.19 29.87 -8.91
C LEU A 706 23.42 30.83 -9.84
N LYS A 707 22.13 30.59 -10.06
CA LYS A 707 21.22 31.57 -10.67
C LYS A 707 19.88 31.55 -9.92
N LEU A 708 19.90 32.10 -8.71
CA LEU A 708 18.73 32.70 -8.07
C LEU A 708 19.14 34.08 -7.59
#